data_AF-A0AAD6J4E8-F1
#
_entry.id   AF-A0AAD6J4E8-F1
#
_cell.length_a   1.000
_cell.length_b   1.000
_cell.length_c   1.000
_cell.angle_alpha   90.00
_cell.angle_beta   90.00
_cell.angle_gamma   90.00
#
_symmetry.space_group_name_H-M   'P 1'
#
loop_
_entity.id
_entity.type
_entity.pdbx_description
1 polymer ?
#
loop_
_entity_poly.entity_id
_entity_poly.type
_entity_poly.pdbx_seq_one_letter_code
_entity_poly.pdbx_strand_id
1 'polypeptide(L)'
;MANPAETLQKLIRENVSTAALFVNAVDFELGRMNTKIPCGPRSIFGRALEAMTQDAIELARKHLPWLTINITHNAHVSKIDLTDPVRPILTIEDTETRILSNKSYNLLIKATGATWKVPVSGSVQSNAYTDIPSAKSVTKYLFERDILHLDGFIAPGKKLFIGGASLSAYDFVGIILARTKIISLETRGNTRELVINEDEAKRYPHLIKFFNRKDGEICAPRHADGMDAKMPEGFDFITPEMLLSAQMRKKCNRLPMISELCRIVTAIALDKSPADIEPDLPTEEQFDRMTAENEKFAANPQTITETSMIRRCLISFAWTNTTSPKISEQRATLCESYPLLMREPWHASRSLHYHVTDYQDSETAQAPVPQHLSAQAFRKFWNHITTSAPFEIHLLITRLYKLGVISWTRGAYEDVVWSSKKTKFLLNDESADGLIAPRVLTETTDALSADILKQTMTSKTTARKAVYQKCRTLLSPSGQTVHVMELGLPGHGGITDGILIRRAQWLDTNSYESAQQLMPGVVDIVGIIEGMISQGISRPFDLLQKYYETVLPKRQDFARQINKLKMPYHQLTEFLKYARLVEEAYPGQFAEKMRQGIDIGNRRRIIAEIKQTRGCHSSLKRAWAAFDRDCASDRFIPVSLRSFEKMTPDFSRDQIKKIKDIWARASNHLKSTTTKPHRNHQQIDQGTLKMISQARTKPAPISFNSIQRIPEDTKYEITTTTRVLMEGEEDEEEEKVAVMVV
;
A
#
# COMPACT_ATOMS: atom_id res chain seq x y z
N MET A 1 -14.82 13.64 -22.84
CA MET A 1 -15.25 12.51 -21.98
C MET A 1 -16.36 11.76 -22.70
N ALA A 2 -16.42 10.44 -22.58
CA ALA A 2 -17.51 9.65 -23.16
C ALA A 2 -18.86 10.01 -22.51
N ASN A 3 -19.97 9.82 -23.24
CA ASN A 3 -21.33 10.02 -22.75
C ASN A 3 -21.57 9.11 -21.51
N PRO A 4 -21.95 9.66 -20.34
CA PRO A 4 -22.15 8.86 -19.13
C PRO A 4 -23.22 7.78 -19.28
N ALA A 5 -24.29 8.03 -20.04
CA ALA A 5 -25.35 7.06 -20.26
C ALA A 5 -24.86 5.87 -21.09
N GLU A 6 -24.09 6.11 -22.16
CA GLU A 6 -23.48 5.06 -22.98
C GLU A 6 -22.44 4.26 -22.20
N THR A 7 -21.63 4.96 -21.39
CA THR A 7 -20.64 4.33 -20.52
C THR A 7 -21.32 3.40 -19.53
N LEU A 8 -22.39 3.84 -18.88
CA LEU A 8 -23.16 2.99 -17.96
C LEU A 8 -23.75 1.76 -18.66
N GLN A 9 -24.36 1.93 -19.84
CA GLN A 9 -24.92 0.81 -20.61
C GLN A 9 -23.85 -0.21 -21.03
N LYS A 10 -22.64 0.27 -21.37
CA LYS A 10 -21.50 -0.60 -21.61
C LYS A 10 -21.09 -1.35 -20.35
N LEU A 11 -20.96 -0.64 -19.22
CA LEU A 11 -20.56 -1.25 -17.95
C LEU A 11 -21.56 -2.30 -17.46
N ILE A 12 -22.87 -2.10 -17.59
CA ILE A 12 -23.87 -3.10 -17.21
C ILE A 12 -23.68 -4.41 -18.00
N ARG A 13 -23.34 -4.30 -19.30
CA ARG A 13 -23.10 -5.45 -20.18
C ARG A 13 -21.75 -6.13 -19.95
N GLU A 14 -20.79 -5.45 -19.34
CA GLU A 14 -19.42 -5.94 -19.22
C GLU A 14 -19.05 -6.32 -17.78
N ASN A 15 -19.46 -5.51 -16.80
CA ASN A 15 -19.13 -5.66 -15.39
C ASN A 15 -20.11 -4.87 -14.50
N VAL A 16 -21.07 -5.57 -13.91
CA VAL A 16 -22.12 -4.98 -13.08
C VAL A 16 -21.58 -4.31 -11.80
N SER A 17 -20.55 -4.89 -11.17
CA SER A 17 -19.90 -4.30 -9.99
C SER A 17 -19.29 -2.93 -10.31
N THR A 18 -18.72 -2.78 -11.52
CA THR A 18 -18.21 -1.49 -11.99
C THR A 18 -19.34 -0.52 -12.32
N ALA A 19 -20.43 -1.00 -12.91
CA ALA A 19 -21.61 -0.18 -13.14
C ALA A 19 -22.16 0.39 -11.82
N ALA A 20 -22.15 -0.40 -10.73
CA ALA A 20 -22.57 0.06 -9.41
C ALA A 20 -21.73 1.24 -8.91
N LEU A 21 -20.41 1.17 -9.05
CA LEU A 21 -19.52 2.29 -8.71
C LEU A 21 -19.79 3.51 -9.57
N PHE A 22 -19.89 3.31 -10.88
CA PHE A 22 -20.06 4.40 -11.84
C PHE A 22 -21.37 5.16 -11.61
N VAL A 23 -22.48 4.45 -11.34
CA VAL A 23 -23.79 5.05 -11.05
C VAL A 23 -23.71 5.97 -9.83
N ASN A 24 -23.03 5.55 -8.76
CA ASN A 24 -22.92 6.35 -7.54
C ASN A 24 -21.96 7.54 -7.71
N ALA A 25 -20.99 7.43 -8.61
CA ALA A 25 -20.00 8.49 -8.86
C ALA A 25 -20.46 9.54 -9.87
N VAL A 26 -21.53 9.33 -10.63
CA VAL A 26 -21.95 10.24 -11.70
C VAL A 26 -23.21 11.00 -11.33
N ASP A 27 -23.11 12.32 -11.43
CA ASP A 27 -24.26 13.21 -11.53
C ASP A 27 -24.73 13.19 -12.99
N PHE A 28 -25.82 12.47 -13.26
CA PHE A 28 -26.37 12.32 -14.60
C PHE A 28 -27.09 13.59 -15.10
N GLU A 29 -27.48 14.50 -14.21
CA GLU A 29 -28.08 15.79 -14.61
C GLU A 29 -27.01 16.73 -15.11
N LEU A 30 -25.91 16.85 -14.37
CA LEU A 30 -24.79 17.73 -14.72
C LEU A 30 -23.79 17.08 -15.68
N GLY A 31 -23.88 15.76 -15.90
CA GLY A 31 -22.92 14.99 -16.68
C GLY A 31 -21.52 14.97 -16.05
N ARG A 32 -21.43 15.12 -14.72
CA ARG A 32 -20.17 15.27 -13.98
C ARG A 32 -19.88 14.03 -13.14
N MET A 33 -18.60 13.69 -13.03
CA MET A 33 -18.14 12.61 -12.17
C MET A 33 -17.59 13.17 -10.85
N ASN A 34 -18.08 12.66 -9.73
CA ASN A 34 -17.49 12.85 -8.41
C ASN A 34 -16.25 11.97 -8.27
N THR A 35 -15.07 12.55 -8.50
CA THR A 35 -13.78 11.85 -8.40
C THR A 35 -13.32 11.60 -6.97
N LYS A 36 -14.10 12.00 -5.96
CA LYS A 36 -13.79 11.73 -4.55
C LYS A 36 -14.17 10.32 -4.10
N ILE A 37 -15.00 9.61 -4.86
CA ILE A 37 -15.41 8.24 -4.56
C ILE A 37 -14.93 7.28 -5.66
N PRO A 38 -14.80 5.97 -5.37
CA PRO A 38 -14.42 4.99 -6.38
C PRO A 38 -15.40 4.97 -7.56
N CYS A 39 -14.91 5.20 -8.78
CA CYS A 39 -15.76 5.44 -9.95
C CYS A 39 -15.54 4.47 -11.13
N GLY A 40 -14.62 3.50 -11.00
CA GLY A 40 -14.30 2.58 -12.10
C GLY A 40 -13.35 1.45 -11.73
N PRO A 41 -13.15 0.48 -12.63
CA PRO A 41 -12.26 -0.65 -12.44
C PRO A 41 -10.82 -0.27 -12.78
N ARG A 42 -9.87 -1.14 -12.41
CA ARG A 42 -8.44 -0.97 -12.72
C ARG A 42 -8.16 -0.78 -14.21
N SER A 43 -8.97 -1.34 -15.11
CA SER A 43 -8.80 -1.20 -16.56
C SER A 43 -9.16 0.19 -17.11
N ILE A 44 -10.05 0.94 -16.46
CA ILE A 44 -10.27 2.36 -16.81
C ILE A 44 -9.08 3.18 -16.33
N PHE A 45 -8.62 2.92 -15.11
CA PHE A 45 -7.44 3.57 -14.56
C PHE A 45 -6.19 3.33 -15.42
N GLY A 46 -5.94 2.09 -15.87
CA GLY A 46 -4.84 1.75 -16.77
C GLY A 46 -4.87 2.55 -18.08
N ARG A 47 -6.04 2.68 -18.72
CA ARG A 47 -6.19 3.50 -19.93
C ARG A 47 -5.97 4.99 -19.68
N ALA A 48 -6.41 5.50 -18.53
CA ALA A 48 -6.15 6.88 -18.14
C ALA A 48 -4.64 7.12 -17.94
N LEU A 49 -3.94 6.18 -17.29
CA LEU A 49 -2.49 6.26 -17.10
C LEU A 49 -1.71 6.19 -18.40
N GLU A 50 -2.13 5.34 -19.33
CA GLU A 50 -1.56 5.27 -20.68
C GLU A 50 -1.72 6.61 -21.40
N ALA A 51 -2.92 7.18 -21.41
CA ALA A 51 -3.17 8.51 -21.99
C ALA A 51 -2.31 9.59 -21.33
N MET A 52 -2.28 9.63 -20.00
CA MET A 52 -1.43 10.56 -19.24
C MET A 52 0.07 10.40 -19.54
N THR A 53 0.50 9.16 -19.80
CA THR A 53 1.90 8.87 -20.18
C THR A 53 2.21 9.42 -21.56
N GLN A 54 1.31 9.25 -22.53
CA GLN A 54 1.47 9.83 -23.87
C GLN A 54 1.46 11.36 -23.83
N ASP A 55 0.54 11.96 -23.08
CA ASP A 55 0.49 13.41 -22.87
C ASP A 55 1.81 13.93 -22.25
N ALA A 56 2.33 13.22 -21.24
CA ALA A 56 3.60 13.58 -20.61
C ALA A 56 4.79 13.48 -21.57
N ILE A 57 4.82 12.47 -22.45
CA ILE A 57 5.86 12.32 -23.48
C ILE A 57 5.75 13.44 -24.51
N GLU A 58 4.54 13.79 -24.95
CA GLU A 58 4.33 14.89 -25.88
C GLU A 58 4.78 16.23 -25.28
N LEU A 59 4.42 16.49 -24.02
CA LEU A 59 4.89 17.66 -23.28
C LEU A 59 6.42 17.68 -23.14
N ALA A 60 7.04 16.54 -22.84
CA ALA A 60 8.49 16.43 -22.76
C ALA A 60 9.14 16.75 -24.11
N ARG A 61 8.66 16.18 -25.22
CA ARG A 61 9.17 16.49 -26.57
C ARG A 61 9.05 17.98 -26.89
N LYS A 62 7.96 18.62 -26.49
CA LYS A 62 7.69 20.04 -26.75
C LYS A 62 8.58 20.97 -25.92
N HIS A 63 8.82 20.65 -24.66
CA HIS A 63 9.43 21.57 -23.69
C HIS A 63 10.86 21.20 -23.29
N LEU A 64 11.28 19.96 -23.53
CA LEU A 64 12.60 19.42 -23.20
C LEU A 64 13.20 18.75 -24.46
N PRO A 65 13.50 19.52 -25.52
CA PRO A 65 13.94 18.95 -26.80
C PRO A 65 15.28 18.21 -26.73
N TRP A 66 16.03 18.39 -25.64
CA TRP A 66 17.27 17.66 -25.34
C TRP A 66 17.04 16.30 -24.67
N LEU A 67 15.80 15.97 -24.27
CA LEU A 67 15.47 14.72 -23.60
C LEU A 67 14.88 13.71 -24.58
N THR A 68 15.61 12.63 -24.83
CA THR A 68 15.12 11.48 -25.60
C THR A 68 14.43 10.48 -24.68
N ILE A 69 13.13 10.23 -24.88
CA ILE A 69 12.36 9.22 -24.15
C ILE A 69 12.04 8.05 -25.08
N ASN A 70 12.62 6.89 -24.79
CA ASN A 70 12.40 5.66 -25.54
C ASN A 70 11.60 4.65 -24.71
N ILE A 71 10.42 4.26 -25.20
CA ILE A 71 9.61 3.19 -24.62
C ILE A 71 9.68 1.97 -25.54
N THR A 72 10.21 0.88 -25.01
CA THR A 72 10.27 -0.40 -25.73
C THR A 72 9.13 -1.29 -25.25
N HIS A 73 8.12 -1.46 -26.10
CA HIS A 73 7.03 -2.41 -25.88
C HIS A 73 7.47 -3.84 -26.24
N ASN A 74 6.67 -4.84 -25.83
CA ASN A 74 6.95 -6.25 -26.10
C ASN A 74 8.35 -6.71 -25.66
N ALA A 75 8.90 -6.07 -24.62
CA ALA A 75 10.21 -6.37 -24.08
C ALA A 75 10.09 -6.85 -22.63
N HIS A 76 10.79 -7.94 -22.31
CA HIS A 76 10.86 -8.53 -20.98
C HIS A 76 12.29 -8.50 -20.46
N VAL A 77 12.51 -7.83 -19.32
CA VAL A 77 13.81 -7.86 -18.64
C VAL A 77 13.94 -9.18 -17.88
N SER A 78 14.75 -10.09 -18.41
CA SER A 78 14.94 -11.44 -17.85
C SER A 78 16.09 -11.51 -16.84
N LYS A 79 17.05 -10.59 -16.90
CA LYS A 79 18.19 -10.52 -15.96
C LYS A 79 18.68 -9.08 -15.77
N ILE A 80 19.18 -8.79 -14.55
CA ILE A 80 19.95 -7.58 -14.22
C ILE A 80 21.33 -8.01 -13.72
N ASP A 81 22.40 -7.55 -14.36
CA ASP A 81 23.78 -7.77 -13.92
C ASP A 81 24.32 -6.54 -13.19
N LEU A 82 24.75 -6.73 -11.94
CA LEU A 82 25.26 -5.70 -11.03
C LEU A 82 26.75 -5.90 -10.71
N THR A 83 27.47 -6.68 -11.53
CA THR A 83 28.91 -6.90 -11.36
C THR A 83 29.69 -5.59 -11.42
N ASP A 84 29.32 -4.69 -12.34
CA ASP A 84 29.72 -3.29 -12.27
C ASP A 84 28.66 -2.49 -11.50
N PRO A 85 28.98 -1.98 -10.29
CA PRO A 85 28.02 -1.25 -9.47
C PRO A 85 27.62 0.11 -10.06
N VAL A 86 28.38 0.68 -11.00
CA VAL A 86 28.08 1.99 -11.60
C VAL A 86 27.52 1.91 -13.02
N ARG A 87 27.55 0.71 -13.62
CA ARG A 87 27.03 0.41 -14.96
C ARG A 87 26.19 -0.88 -14.97
N PRO A 88 24.99 -0.88 -14.36
CA PRO A 88 24.10 -2.04 -14.42
C PRO A 88 23.76 -2.42 -15.87
N ILE A 89 23.74 -3.72 -16.16
CA ILE A 89 23.41 -4.28 -17.49
C ILE A 89 22.06 -5.00 -17.42
N LEU A 90 21.15 -4.69 -18.33
CA LEU A 90 19.89 -5.39 -18.51
C LEU A 90 20.02 -6.41 -19.64
N THR A 91 19.58 -7.65 -19.40
CA THR A 91 19.25 -8.59 -20.47
C THR A 91 17.77 -8.47 -20.78
N ILE A 92 17.47 -8.09 -22.02
CA ILE A 92 16.13 -7.80 -22.51
C ILE A 92 15.77 -8.83 -23.57
N GLU A 93 14.70 -9.57 -23.34
CA GLU A 93 14.09 -10.50 -24.27
C GLU A 93 12.96 -9.81 -25.03
N ASP A 94 13.01 -9.82 -26.34
CA ASP A 94 11.87 -9.48 -27.17
C ASP A 94 10.83 -10.62 -27.08
N THR A 95 9.62 -10.28 -26.64
CA THR A 95 8.59 -11.28 -26.31
C THR A 95 7.97 -11.95 -27.54
N GLU A 96 8.12 -11.36 -28.73
CA GLU A 96 7.62 -11.90 -29.99
C GLU A 96 8.67 -12.81 -30.65
N THR A 97 9.89 -12.30 -30.80
CA THR A 97 10.99 -12.96 -31.52
C THR A 97 11.85 -13.85 -30.62
N ARG A 98 11.77 -13.69 -29.29
CA ARG A 98 12.61 -14.37 -28.29
C ARG A 98 14.10 -14.03 -28.39
N ILE A 99 14.45 -12.97 -29.11
CA ILE A 99 15.84 -12.50 -29.22
C ILE A 99 16.25 -11.81 -27.90
N LEU A 100 17.44 -12.13 -27.42
CA LEU A 100 18.04 -11.51 -26.24
C LEU A 100 19.00 -10.40 -26.65
N SER A 101 18.92 -9.25 -25.97
CA SER A 101 19.87 -8.15 -26.11
C SER A 101 20.37 -7.70 -24.74
N ASN A 102 21.61 -7.21 -24.68
CA ASN A 102 22.19 -6.64 -23.46
C ASN A 102 22.36 -5.13 -23.62
N LYS A 103 21.93 -4.36 -22.63
CA LYS A 103 22.08 -2.89 -22.62
C LYS A 103 22.62 -2.43 -21.27
N SER A 104 23.66 -1.59 -21.30
CA SER A 104 24.25 -0.97 -20.11
C SER A 104 23.62 0.39 -19.84
N TYR A 105 23.44 0.72 -18.56
CA TYR A 105 22.82 2.00 -18.13
C TYR A 105 23.66 2.69 -17.05
N ASN A 106 23.55 4.00 -16.94
CA ASN A 106 24.18 4.78 -15.85
C ASN A 106 23.41 4.69 -14.53
N LEU A 107 22.09 4.48 -14.63
CA LEU A 107 21.17 4.35 -13.52
C LEU A 107 20.02 3.43 -13.93
N LEU A 108 19.65 2.53 -13.03
CA LEU A 108 18.45 1.70 -13.16
C LEU A 108 17.43 2.08 -12.08
N ILE A 109 16.20 2.36 -12.49
CA ILE A 109 15.07 2.53 -11.58
C ILE A 109 14.13 1.34 -11.77
N LYS A 110 14.04 0.47 -10.77
CA LYS A 110 13.20 -0.73 -10.82
C LYS A 110 11.79 -0.43 -10.27
N ALA A 111 10.80 -0.54 -11.16
CA ALA A 111 9.38 -0.35 -10.86
C ALA A 111 8.49 -1.48 -11.43
N THR A 112 8.98 -2.72 -11.43
CA THR A 112 8.40 -3.88 -12.15
C THR A 112 7.06 -4.44 -11.64
N GLY A 113 6.38 -3.74 -10.73
CA GLY A 113 5.09 -4.20 -10.20
C GLY A 113 5.20 -5.41 -9.28
N ALA A 114 4.03 -5.97 -8.94
CA ALA A 114 3.92 -7.27 -8.28
C ALA A 114 3.92 -8.39 -9.34
N THR A 115 4.67 -9.47 -9.11
CA THR A 115 4.63 -10.66 -9.97
C THR A 115 3.56 -11.64 -9.47
N TRP A 116 2.98 -12.39 -10.40
CA TRP A 116 1.83 -13.27 -10.12
C TRP A 116 2.10 -14.68 -10.61
N LYS A 117 1.52 -15.67 -9.95
CA LYS A 117 1.53 -17.08 -10.35
C LYS A 117 0.13 -17.58 -10.60
N VAL A 118 -0.01 -18.46 -11.59
CA VAL A 118 -1.22 -19.27 -11.75
C VAL A 118 -1.25 -20.33 -10.64
N PRO A 119 -2.28 -20.35 -9.76
CA PRO A 119 -2.24 -21.17 -8.55
C PRO A 119 -2.63 -22.64 -8.78
N VAL A 120 -3.06 -23.00 -9.98
CA VAL A 120 -3.46 -24.35 -10.39
C VAL A 120 -2.50 -24.90 -11.44
N SER A 121 -2.48 -26.22 -11.63
CA SER A 121 -1.58 -26.87 -12.59
C SER A 121 -2.28 -28.01 -13.37
N GLY A 122 -1.60 -28.53 -14.39
CA GLY A 122 -2.00 -29.72 -15.13
C GLY A 122 -3.38 -29.60 -15.79
N SER A 123 -4.20 -30.65 -15.62
CA SER A 123 -5.56 -30.71 -16.21
C SER A 123 -6.49 -29.65 -15.62
N VAL A 124 -6.33 -29.27 -14.35
CA VAL A 124 -7.13 -28.21 -13.72
C VAL A 124 -6.83 -26.88 -14.40
N GLN A 125 -5.56 -26.51 -14.53
CA GLN A 125 -5.15 -25.27 -15.20
C GLN A 125 -5.66 -25.20 -16.64
N SER A 126 -5.59 -26.31 -17.38
CA SER A 126 -6.00 -26.36 -18.79
C SER A 126 -7.50 -26.14 -19.00
N ASN A 127 -8.33 -26.34 -17.97
CA ASN A 127 -9.78 -26.19 -18.03
C ASN A 127 -10.30 -24.99 -17.23
N ALA A 128 -9.44 -24.32 -16.45
CA ALA A 128 -9.79 -23.22 -15.56
C ALA A 128 -9.51 -21.86 -16.22
N TYR A 129 -10.24 -20.83 -15.82
CA TYR A 129 -9.90 -19.46 -16.17
C TYR A 129 -8.83 -18.92 -15.20
N THR A 130 -7.63 -18.63 -15.70
CA THR A 130 -6.49 -18.16 -14.90
C THR A 130 -5.95 -16.80 -15.33
N ASP A 131 -6.64 -16.13 -16.24
CA ASP A 131 -6.20 -14.85 -16.79
C ASP A 131 -6.70 -13.65 -15.96
N ILE A 132 -6.34 -12.43 -16.36
CA ILE A 132 -6.78 -11.18 -15.74
C ILE A 132 -8.29 -10.98 -15.97
N PRO A 133 -9.07 -10.39 -15.05
CA PRO A 133 -10.50 -10.12 -15.25
C PRO A 133 -10.77 -9.30 -16.52
N SER A 134 -11.50 -9.89 -17.47
CA SER A 134 -11.95 -9.21 -18.69
C SER A 134 -13.29 -9.80 -19.16
N ALA A 135 -14.25 -8.92 -19.45
CA ALA A 135 -15.59 -9.33 -19.85
C ALA A 135 -15.55 -10.25 -21.08
N LYS A 136 -14.71 -9.92 -22.07
CA LYS A 136 -14.59 -10.68 -23.32
C LYS A 136 -14.04 -12.09 -23.08
N SER A 137 -12.91 -12.21 -22.38
CA SER A 137 -12.24 -13.50 -22.16
C SER A 137 -13.00 -14.39 -21.18
N VAL A 138 -13.61 -13.81 -20.13
CA VAL A 138 -14.48 -14.56 -19.21
C VAL A 138 -15.74 -15.05 -19.94
N THR A 139 -16.40 -14.21 -20.76
CA THR A 139 -17.57 -14.65 -21.55
C THR A 139 -17.20 -15.80 -22.49
N LYS A 140 -16.06 -15.70 -23.17
CA LYS A 140 -15.54 -16.77 -24.04
C LYS A 140 -15.34 -18.07 -23.26
N TYR A 141 -14.70 -17.99 -22.09
CA TYR A 141 -14.53 -19.13 -21.20
C TYR A 141 -15.87 -19.77 -20.77
N LEU A 142 -16.84 -18.96 -20.35
CA LEU A 142 -18.16 -19.45 -19.95
C LEU A 142 -18.89 -20.14 -21.12
N PHE A 143 -18.73 -19.64 -22.35
CA PHE A 143 -19.27 -20.27 -23.55
C PHE A 143 -18.59 -21.62 -23.84
N GLU A 144 -17.26 -21.67 -23.85
CA GLU A 144 -16.46 -22.87 -24.12
C GLU A 144 -16.66 -23.99 -23.07
N ARG A 145 -17.18 -23.64 -21.89
CA ARG A 145 -17.51 -24.58 -20.81
C ARG A 145 -18.99 -24.99 -20.78
N ASP A 146 -19.77 -24.62 -21.80
CA ASP A 146 -21.22 -24.85 -21.88
C ASP A 146 -21.98 -24.31 -20.67
N ILE A 147 -21.54 -23.17 -20.12
CA ILE A 147 -22.18 -22.51 -18.97
C ILE A 147 -23.23 -21.49 -19.47
N LEU A 148 -23.01 -20.89 -20.64
CA LEU A 148 -23.95 -19.98 -21.28
C LEU A 148 -24.98 -20.74 -22.14
N HIS A 149 -26.22 -20.26 -22.13
CA HIS A 149 -27.24 -20.56 -23.13
C HIS A 149 -26.96 -19.81 -24.45
N LEU A 150 -27.71 -20.17 -25.49
CA LEU A 150 -27.64 -19.53 -26.82
C LEU A 150 -27.99 -18.03 -26.79
N ASP A 151 -28.78 -17.59 -25.81
CA ASP A 151 -29.11 -16.17 -25.60
C ASP A 151 -27.99 -15.39 -24.90
N GLY A 152 -26.85 -16.04 -24.59
CA GLY A 152 -25.68 -15.43 -23.98
C GLY A 152 -25.73 -15.29 -22.46
N PHE A 153 -26.78 -15.81 -21.81
CA PHE A 153 -26.93 -15.81 -20.36
C PHE A 153 -26.54 -17.16 -19.75
N ILE A 154 -26.09 -17.15 -18.50
CA ILE A 154 -25.75 -18.36 -17.75
C ILE A 154 -27.01 -19.21 -17.58
N ALA A 155 -26.88 -20.53 -17.80
CA ALA A 155 -27.97 -21.46 -17.57
C ALA A 155 -28.28 -21.65 -16.07
N PRO A 156 -29.56 -21.68 -15.65
CA PRO A 156 -29.93 -22.04 -14.28
C PRO A 156 -29.32 -23.39 -13.84
N GLY A 157 -28.91 -23.46 -12.58
CA GLY A 157 -28.27 -24.66 -12.00
C GLY A 157 -26.77 -24.83 -12.31
N LYS A 158 -26.18 -23.99 -13.17
CA LYS A 158 -24.72 -23.96 -13.36
C LYS A 158 -24.02 -23.42 -12.12
N LYS A 159 -22.83 -23.94 -11.83
CA LYS A 159 -22.01 -23.56 -10.66
C LYS A 159 -20.58 -23.21 -11.07
N LEU A 160 -20.03 -22.21 -10.40
CA LEU A 160 -18.67 -21.70 -10.60
C LEU A 160 -17.93 -21.68 -9.26
N PHE A 161 -16.75 -22.30 -9.23
CA PHE A 161 -15.80 -22.08 -8.16
C PHE A 161 -14.95 -20.84 -8.45
N ILE A 162 -14.73 -20.00 -7.43
CA ILE A 162 -13.78 -18.89 -7.48
C ILE A 162 -12.84 -19.01 -6.29
N GLY A 163 -11.54 -19.13 -6.54
CA GLY A 163 -10.55 -19.15 -5.46
C GLY A 163 -10.32 -17.76 -4.88
N GLY A 164 -10.33 -17.62 -3.56
CA GLY A 164 -10.31 -16.31 -2.90
C GLY A 164 -11.69 -15.83 -2.46
N ALA A 165 -11.73 -14.99 -1.42
CA ALA A 165 -12.91 -14.17 -1.04
C ALA A 165 -12.51 -12.70 -0.82
N SER A 166 -11.51 -12.24 -1.59
CA SER A 166 -10.95 -10.88 -1.53
C SER A 166 -11.27 -10.10 -2.81
N LEU A 167 -10.80 -8.85 -2.91
CA LEU A 167 -10.99 -7.96 -4.07
C LEU A 167 -10.81 -8.64 -5.43
N SER A 168 -9.75 -9.43 -5.61
CA SER A 168 -9.46 -10.08 -6.89
C SER A 168 -10.52 -11.10 -7.28
N ALA A 169 -11.17 -11.75 -6.31
CA ALA A 169 -12.30 -12.65 -6.58
C ALA A 169 -13.57 -11.86 -6.93
N TYR A 170 -13.79 -10.70 -6.28
CA TYR A 170 -14.96 -9.86 -6.52
C TYR A 170 -14.98 -9.22 -7.92
N ASP A 171 -13.82 -8.95 -8.52
CA ASP A 171 -13.71 -8.46 -9.90
C ASP A 171 -14.41 -9.38 -10.91
N PHE A 172 -14.39 -10.70 -10.67
CA PHE A 172 -15.06 -11.68 -11.53
C PHE A 172 -16.56 -11.75 -11.31
N VAL A 173 -17.03 -11.50 -10.09
CA VAL A 173 -18.47 -11.58 -9.77
C VAL A 173 -19.25 -10.60 -10.63
N GLY A 174 -18.80 -9.35 -10.74
CA GLY A 174 -19.46 -8.34 -11.59
C GLY A 174 -19.55 -8.75 -13.07
N ILE A 175 -18.54 -9.45 -13.58
CA ILE A 175 -18.50 -9.94 -14.97
C ILE A 175 -19.46 -11.13 -15.15
N ILE A 176 -19.48 -12.07 -14.19
CA ILE A 176 -20.40 -13.22 -14.19
C ILE A 176 -21.85 -12.73 -14.12
N LEU A 177 -22.15 -11.78 -13.24
CA LEU A 177 -23.49 -11.21 -13.09
C LEU A 177 -23.95 -10.46 -14.35
N ALA A 178 -23.04 -9.89 -15.14
CA ALA A 178 -23.36 -9.30 -16.45
C ALA A 178 -23.84 -10.35 -17.48
N ARG A 179 -23.74 -11.63 -17.16
CA ARG A 179 -24.26 -12.77 -17.93
C ARG A 179 -25.45 -13.44 -17.24
N THR A 180 -26.10 -12.76 -16.30
CA THR A 180 -27.37 -13.21 -15.73
C THR A 180 -28.43 -12.13 -15.92
N LYS A 181 -29.69 -12.44 -15.58
CA LYS A 181 -30.79 -11.48 -15.53
C LYS A 181 -31.08 -11.01 -14.10
N ILE A 182 -30.16 -11.33 -13.16
CA ILE A 182 -30.32 -11.03 -11.72
C ILE A 182 -30.27 -9.53 -11.46
N ILE A 183 -29.49 -8.78 -12.24
CA ILE A 183 -29.32 -7.34 -12.03
C ILE A 183 -29.95 -6.58 -13.20
N SER A 184 -30.80 -5.62 -12.86
CA SER A 184 -31.40 -4.67 -13.81
C SER A 184 -31.04 -3.24 -13.43
N LEU A 185 -31.12 -2.34 -14.41
CA LEU A 185 -31.03 -0.90 -14.18
C LEU A 185 -32.45 -0.34 -14.09
N GLU A 186 -32.80 0.23 -12.95
CA GLU A 186 -34.00 1.03 -12.78
C GLU A 186 -33.68 2.52 -12.89
N THR A 187 -34.62 3.30 -13.42
CA THR A 187 -34.54 4.75 -13.46
C THR A 187 -35.69 5.30 -12.62
N ARG A 188 -35.37 6.04 -11.56
CA ARG A 188 -36.32 6.65 -10.63
C ARG A 188 -36.10 8.16 -10.64
N GLY A 189 -36.93 8.87 -11.39
CA GLY A 189 -36.70 10.28 -11.70
C GLY A 189 -35.35 10.47 -12.41
N ASN A 190 -34.49 11.30 -11.85
CA ASN A 190 -33.14 11.57 -12.38
C ASN A 190 -32.06 10.64 -11.81
N THR A 191 -32.44 9.76 -10.87
CA THR A 191 -31.53 8.76 -10.31
C THR A 191 -31.60 7.47 -11.08
N ARG A 192 -30.43 6.85 -11.28
CA ARG A 192 -30.30 5.51 -11.83
C ARG A 192 -29.86 4.60 -10.70
N GLU A 193 -30.44 3.41 -10.59
CA GLU A 193 -30.09 2.45 -9.53
C GLU A 193 -30.01 1.04 -10.11
N LEU A 194 -29.04 0.26 -9.63
CA LEU A 194 -28.98 -1.17 -9.93
C LEU A 194 -29.82 -1.95 -8.92
N VAL A 195 -30.78 -2.71 -9.42
CA VAL A 195 -31.73 -3.47 -8.60
C VAL A 195 -31.51 -4.97 -8.80
N ILE A 196 -31.64 -5.71 -7.71
CA ILE A 196 -31.56 -7.18 -7.71
C ILE A 196 -32.96 -7.73 -7.91
N ASN A 197 -33.18 -8.49 -8.99
CA ASN A 197 -34.36 -9.31 -9.17
C ASN A 197 -34.22 -10.58 -8.32
N GLU A 198 -34.86 -10.60 -7.15
CA GLU A 198 -34.77 -11.71 -6.19
C GLU A 198 -35.35 -13.02 -6.74
N ASP A 199 -36.42 -12.95 -7.54
CA ASP A 199 -37.03 -14.15 -8.10
C ASP A 199 -36.15 -14.78 -9.18
N GLU A 200 -35.48 -13.94 -9.99
CA GLU A 200 -34.46 -14.42 -10.90
C GLU A 200 -33.25 -14.96 -10.13
N ALA A 201 -32.80 -14.30 -9.07
CA ALA A 201 -31.69 -14.75 -8.22
C ALA A 201 -31.90 -16.17 -7.66
N LYS A 202 -33.11 -16.49 -7.19
CA LYS A 202 -33.47 -17.82 -6.66
C LYS A 202 -33.28 -18.96 -7.67
N ARG A 203 -33.25 -18.68 -8.97
CA ARG A 203 -33.01 -19.67 -10.03
C ARG A 203 -31.53 -20.09 -10.13
N TYR A 204 -30.62 -19.38 -9.46
CA TYR A 204 -29.17 -19.59 -9.51
C TYR A 204 -28.59 -19.94 -8.13
N PRO A 205 -29.10 -20.99 -7.44
CA PRO A 205 -28.60 -21.37 -6.13
C PRO A 205 -27.13 -21.80 -6.22
N HIS A 206 -26.28 -21.18 -5.39
CA HIS A 206 -24.84 -21.42 -5.33
C HIS A 206 -24.13 -21.27 -6.68
N LEU A 207 -24.61 -20.35 -7.54
CA LEU A 207 -23.96 -20.07 -8.82
C LEU A 207 -22.48 -19.73 -8.64
N ILE A 208 -22.16 -18.92 -7.63
CA ILE A 208 -20.78 -18.59 -7.28
C ILE A 208 -20.49 -19.18 -5.91
N LYS A 209 -19.48 -20.04 -5.85
CA LYS A 209 -18.95 -20.56 -4.60
C LYS A 209 -17.48 -20.15 -4.45
N PHE A 210 -17.24 -19.25 -3.49
CA PHE A 210 -15.89 -18.90 -3.09
C PHE A 210 -15.24 -20.05 -2.33
N PHE A 211 -13.93 -20.23 -2.47
CA PHE A 211 -13.20 -21.14 -1.60
C PHE A 211 -11.88 -20.54 -1.12
N ASN A 212 -11.58 -20.74 0.17
CA ASN A 212 -10.35 -20.33 0.83
C ASN A 212 -9.85 -21.41 1.78
N ARG A 213 -8.52 -21.49 1.95
CA ARG A 213 -7.88 -22.46 2.86
C ARG A 213 -8.25 -22.18 4.33
N LYS A 214 -8.39 -20.90 4.68
CA LYS A 214 -8.69 -20.41 6.02
C LYS A 214 -10.10 -19.87 6.10
N ASP A 215 -10.71 -20.17 7.24
CA ASP A 215 -12.02 -19.66 7.64
C ASP A 215 -11.90 -18.18 8.10
N GLY A 216 -12.97 -17.40 7.94
CA GLY A 216 -13.07 -16.01 8.38
C GLY A 216 -12.29 -14.98 7.53
N GLU A 217 -11.51 -15.41 6.54
CA GLU A 217 -10.73 -14.50 5.67
C GLU A 217 -11.60 -13.94 4.51
N ILE A 218 -12.38 -12.88 4.81
CA ILE A 218 -13.19 -12.13 3.83
C ILE A 218 -12.67 -10.69 3.71
N CYS A 219 -12.77 -10.15 2.50
CA CYS A 219 -12.58 -8.72 2.22
C CYS A 219 -13.43 -7.83 3.15
N ALA A 220 -12.87 -6.76 3.73
CA ALA A 220 -13.66 -5.79 4.48
C ALA A 220 -14.31 -4.73 3.54
N PRO A 221 -15.53 -4.23 3.82
CA PRO A 221 -16.15 -3.13 3.06
C PRO A 221 -15.52 -1.76 3.38
N ARG A 222 -15.51 -0.84 2.41
CA ARG A 222 -15.13 0.57 2.60
C ARG A 222 -16.36 1.43 2.85
N HIS A 223 -16.91 1.37 4.06
CA HIS A 223 -17.99 2.27 4.50
C HIS A 223 -17.57 3.76 4.54
N ALA A 224 -16.27 4.05 4.54
CA ALA A 224 -15.76 5.41 4.36
C ALA A 224 -14.38 5.40 3.71
N ASP A 225 -14.06 6.45 2.97
CA ASP A 225 -12.73 6.67 2.38
C ASP A 225 -11.75 7.23 3.43
N GLY A 226 -11.46 6.36 4.40
CA GLY A 226 -10.46 6.58 5.42
C GLY A 226 -10.89 7.55 6.52
N MET A 227 -10.57 8.84 6.38
CA MET A 227 -10.82 9.86 7.40
C MET A 227 -12.20 10.51 7.31
N ASP A 228 -13.07 9.99 6.46
CA ASP A 228 -14.45 10.46 6.32
C ASP A 228 -15.43 9.70 7.23
N ALA A 229 -14.96 8.62 7.88
CA ALA A 229 -15.76 7.86 8.84
C ALA A 229 -16.22 8.76 10.00
N LYS A 230 -17.52 8.81 10.29
CA LYS A 230 -18.03 9.57 11.43
C LYS A 230 -17.45 9.09 12.76
N MET A 231 -17.26 10.04 13.66
CA MET A 231 -16.76 9.82 15.02
C MET A 231 -17.80 10.32 16.02
N PRO A 232 -17.90 9.71 17.21
CA PRO A 232 -18.61 10.34 18.31
C PRO A 232 -17.99 11.71 18.63
N GLU A 233 -18.79 12.65 19.10
CA GLU A 233 -18.29 13.96 19.52
C GLU A 233 -17.37 13.82 20.76
N GLY A 234 -16.31 14.63 20.83
CA GLY A 234 -15.34 14.59 21.95
C GLY A 234 -14.44 13.36 21.99
N PHE A 235 -14.34 12.61 20.89
CA PHE A 235 -13.66 11.31 20.84
C PHE A 235 -12.15 11.42 20.50
N ASP A 236 -11.37 11.92 21.46
CA ASP A 236 -9.91 12.15 21.33
C ASP A 236 -9.10 11.42 22.42
N PHE A 237 -9.11 10.08 22.41
CA PHE A 237 -8.42 9.25 23.42
C PHE A 237 -6.91 9.15 23.22
N ILE A 238 -6.45 9.29 21.98
CA ILE A 238 -5.06 9.07 21.57
C ILE A 238 -4.54 10.35 20.94
N THR A 239 -3.47 10.92 21.49
CA THR A 239 -2.86 12.14 20.95
C THR A 239 -1.83 11.80 19.85
N PRO A 240 -1.51 12.75 18.96
CA PRO A 240 -0.48 12.54 17.96
C PRO A 240 0.91 12.25 18.58
N GLU A 241 1.24 12.88 19.72
CA GLU A 241 2.51 12.68 20.43
C GLU A 241 2.61 11.27 21.03
N MET A 242 1.50 10.70 21.50
CA MET A 242 1.46 9.31 21.95
C MET A 242 1.87 8.37 20.81
N LEU A 243 1.29 8.55 19.63
CA LEU A 243 1.60 7.74 18.44
C LEU A 243 3.04 7.95 17.97
N LEU A 244 3.50 9.21 17.92
CA LEU A 244 4.88 9.53 17.58
C LEU A 244 5.85 8.88 18.58
N SER A 245 5.51 8.86 19.86
CA SER A 245 6.34 8.22 20.89
C SER A 245 6.46 6.69 20.69
N ALA A 246 5.37 6.02 20.31
CA ALA A 246 5.41 4.61 19.93
C ALA A 246 6.30 4.39 18.69
N GLN A 247 6.23 5.31 17.72
CA GLN A 247 7.09 5.33 16.54
C GLN A 247 8.56 5.66 16.82
N MET A 248 8.87 6.24 17.98
CA MET A 248 10.24 6.57 18.37
C MET A 248 10.82 5.58 19.39
N ARG A 249 10.06 4.55 19.78
CA ARG A 249 10.55 3.48 20.64
C ARG A 249 11.44 2.50 19.87
N LYS A 250 12.60 2.20 20.44
CA LYS A 250 13.57 1.21 19.94
C LYS A 250 13.03 -0.21 20.11
N LYS A 251 13.22 -1.05 19.08
CA LYS A 251 12.90 -2.50 19.09
C LYS A 251 11.46 -2.82 19.56
N CYS A 252 10.48 -2.05 19.09
CA CYS A 252 9.07 -2.29 19.37
C CYS A 252 8.39 -2.75 18.07
N ASN A 253 7.73 -3.92 18.07
CA ASN A 253 6.78 -4.22 16.99
C ASN A 253 5.51 -3.41 17.23
N ARG A 254 5.27 -2.44 16.34
CA ARG A 254 4.20 -1.45 16.47
C ARG A 254 2.86 -1.94 15.93
N LEU A 255 2.85 -2.90 15.01
CA LEU A 255 1.60 -3.35 14.38
C LEU A 255 0.63 -4.00 15.39
N PRO A 256 1.07 -4.89 16.31
CA PRO A 256 0.18 -5.41 17.35
C PRO A 256 -0.35 -4.32 18.27
N MET A 257 0.49 -3.36 18.67
CA MET A 257 0.07 -2.22 19.49
C MET A 257 -0.96 -1.36 18.77
N ILE A 258 -0.74 -1.04 17.49
CA ILE A 258 -1.69 -0.30 16.66
C ILE A 258 -3.00 -1.07 16.54
N SER A 259 -2.95 -2.38 16.24
CA SER A 259 -4.15 -3.22 16.14
C SER A 259 -4.94 -3.26 17.44
N GLU A 260 -4.28 -3.38 18.58
CA GLU A 260 -4.92 -3.32 19.89
C GLU A 260 -5.54 -1.94 20.17
N LEU A 261 -4.84 -0.84 19.87
CA LEU A 261 -5.39 0.51 19.96
C LEU A 261 -6.62 0.66 19.08
N CYS A 262 -6.60 0.17 17.83
CA CYS A 262 -7.75 0.21 16.94
C CYS A 262 -8.96 -0.52 17.54
N ARG A 263 -8.75 -1.70 18.14
CA ARG A 263 -9.83 -2.45 18.82
C ARG A 263 -10.40 -1.70 20.00
N ILE A 264 -9.55 -1.18 20.89
CA ILE A 264 -9.97 -0.40 22.06
C ILE A 264 -10.77 0.83 21.63
N VAL A 265 -10.22 1.62 20.71
CA VAL A 265 -10.83 2.87 20.24
C VAL A 265 -12.14 2.58 19.50
N THR A 266 -12.22 1.51 18.71
CA THR A 266 -13.47 1.09 18.06
C THR A 266 -14.51 0.61 19.08
N ALA A 267 -14.10 -0.15 20.09
CA ALA A 267 -14.97 -0.62 21.16
C ALA A 267 -15.61 0.54 21.95
N ILE A 268 -14.83 1.57 22.29
CA ILE A 268 -15.35 2.78 22.94
C ILE A 268 -16.34 3.52 22.03
N ALA A 269 -16.08 3.57 20.72
CA ALA A 269 -16.94 4.26 19.75
C ALA A 269 -18.28 3.57 19.55
N LEU A 270 -18.31 2.25 19.68
CA LEU A 270 -19.49 1.41 19.44
C LEU A 270 -20.19 0.94 20.73
N ASP A 271 -19.70 1.35 21.90
CA ASP A 271 -20.22 0.91 23.20
C ASP A 271 -20.15 -0.61 23.39
N LYS A 272 -19.02 -1.21 22.99
CA LYS A 272 -18.75 -2.65 23.04
C LYS A 272 -17.52 -2.97 23.89
N SER A 273 -17.28 -4.26 24.16
CA SER A 273 -15.99 -4.74 24.66
C SER A 273 -14.98 -4.90 23.51
N PRO A 274 -13.66 -4.69 23.70
CA PRO A 274 -12.64 -4.98 22.68
C PRO A 274 -12.67 -6.41 22.16
N ALA A 275 -13.05 -7.39 22.99
CA ALA A 275 -13.30 -8.78 22.60
C ALA A 275 -14.36 -8.94 21.49
N ASP A 276 -15.34 -8.03 21.42
CA ASP A 276 -16.44 -8.08 20.45
C ASP A 276 -16.10 -7.39 19.12
N ILE A 277 -14.94 -6.72 19.03
CA ILE A 277 -14.44 -6.05 17.83
C ILE A 277 -13.55 -7.00 17.04
N GLU A 278 -13.93 -7.29 15.80
CA GLU A 278 -13.32 -8.33 14.95
C GLU A 278 -13.04 -9.67 15.67
N PRO A 279 -14.07 -10.31 16.26
CA PRO A 279 -13.90 -11.66 16.80
C PRO A 279 -13.56 -12.62 15.67
N ASP A 280 -12.83 -13.68 16.02
CA ASP A 280 -12.49 -14.74 15.06
C ASP A 280 -13.75 -15.61 14.83
N LEU A 281 -14.49 -15.33 13.76
CA LEU A 281 -15.74 -16.01 13.38
C LEU A 281 -15.53 -16.95 12.19
N PRO A 282 -16.35 -18.02 12.07
CA PRO A 282 -16.50 -18.77 10.82
C PRO A 282 -16.89 -17.85 9.65
N THR A 283 -16.56 -18.24 8.42
CA THR A 283 -16.77 -17.41 7.21
C THR A 283 -18.25 -17.08 7.01
N GLU A 284 -19.15 -18.02 7.24
CA GLU A 284 -20.59 -17.79 7.10
C GLU A 284 -21.11 -16.77 8.11
N GLU A 285 -20.73 -16.90 9.39
CA GLU A 285 -21.04 -15.92 10.44
C GLU A 285 -20.42 -14.54 10.15
N GLN A 286 -19.21 -14.52 9.57
CA GLN A 286 -18.55 -13.29 9.16
C GLN A 286 -19.30 -12.62 7.99
N PHE A 287 -19.80 -13.39 7.01
CA PHE A 287 -20.68 -12.87 5.96
C PHE A 287 -21.97 -12.30 6.54
N ASP A 288 -22.61 -12.98 7.48
CA ASP A 288 -23.84 -12.52 8.13
C ASP A 288 -23.61 -11.20 8.88
N ARG A 289 -22.53 -11.12 9.67
CA ARG A 289 -22.11 -9.91 10.38
C ARG A 289 -21.87 -8.75 9.42
N MET A 290 -21.07 -8.96 8.37
CA MET A 290 -20.78 -7.92 7.38
C MET A 290 -22.02 -7.51 6.59
N THR A 291 -22.94 -8.44 6.32
CA THR A 291 -24.22 -8.15 5.66
C THR A 291 -25.06 -7.21 6.52
N ALA A 292 -25.23 -7.54 7.81
CA ALA A 292 -25.98 -6.70 8.74
C ALA A 292 -25.35 -5.30 8.87
N GLU A 293 -24.01 -5.21 8.90
CA GLU A 293 -23.32 -3.93 8.95
C GLU A 293 -23.50 -3.11 7.66
N ASN A 294 -23.40 -3.74 6.49
CA ASN A 294 -23.63 -3.10 5.20
C ASN A 294 -25.07 -2.58 5.07
N GLU A 295 -26.06 -3.35 5.52
CA GLU A 295 -27.47 -2.94 5.50
C GLU A 295 -27.74 -1.75 6.42
N LYS A 296 -27.13 -1.76 7.62
CA LYS A 296 -27.19 -0.63 8.55
C LYS A 296 -26.59 0.64 7.94
N PHE A 297 -25.44 0.50 7.26
CA PHE A 297 -24.80 1.63 6.58
C PHE A 297 -25.58 2.11 5.35
N ALA A 298 -26.12 1.18 4.54
CA ALA A 298 -26.97 1.51 3.39
C ALA A 298 -28.22 2.31 3.80
N ALA A 299 -28.85 1.93 4.91
CA ALA A 299 -30.02 2.62 5.44
C ALA A 299 -29.69 4.01 6.00
N ASN A 300 -28.49 4.18 6.55
CA ASN A 300 -28.03 5.47 7.06
C ASN A 300 -26.50 5.59 6.93
N PRO A 301 -26.00 6.26 5.87
CA PRO A 301 -24.56 6.48 5.64
C PRO A 301 -23.87 7.30 6.74
N GLN A 302 -24.64 7.88 7.66
CA GLN A 302 -24.12 8.61 8.81
C GLN A 302 -23.84 7.71 10.02
N THR A 303 -24.14 6.41 9.91
CA THR A 303 -23.92 5.43 10.97
C THR A 303 -22.44 5.17 11.18
N ILE A 304 -22.01 5.13 12.45
CA ILE A 304 -20.69 4.64 12.83
C ILE A 304 -20.70 3.11 12.77
N THR A 305 -19.85 2.56 11.90
CA THR A 305 -19.66 1.12 11.72
C THR A 305 -18.29 0.70 12.25
N GLU A 306 -18.18 -0.55 12.68
CA GLU A 306 -16.94 -1.17 13.15
C GLU A 306 -15.87 -1.13 12.08
N THR A 307 -16.22 -1.54 10.86
CA THR A 307 -15.27 -1.53 9.75
C THR A 307 -14.77 -0.11 9.41
N SER A 308 -15.65 0.90 9.41
CA SER A 308 -15.25 2.30 9.22
C SER A 308 -14.29 2.78 10.32
N MET A 309 -14.61 2.46 11.57
CA MET A 309 -13.81 2.87 12.72
C MET A 309 -12.44 2.23 12.72
N ILE A 310 -12.34 0.93 12.43
CA ILE A 310 -11.07 0.22 12.32
C ILE A 310 -10.22 0.85 11.22
N ARG A 311 -10.78 1.05 10.03
CA ARG A 311 -10.07 1.67 8.89
C ARG A 311 -9.56 3.07 9.25
N ARG A 312 -10.41 3.91 9.86
CA ARG A 312 -10.02 5.26 10.32
C ARG A 312 -8.87 5.19 11.32
N CYS A 313 -8.98 4.35 12.35
CA CYS A 313 -7.94 4.19 13.36
C CYS A 313 -6.62 3.71 12.74
N LEU A 314 -6.66 2.72 11.85
CA LEU A 314 -5.46 2.19 11.19
C LEU A 314 -4.76 3.26 10.35
N ILE A 315 -5.51 4.02 9.56
CA ILE A 315 -4.97 5.13 8.75
C ILE A 315 -4.36 6.20 9.66
N SER A 316 -5.12 6.66 10.65
CA SER A 316 -4.67 7.66 11.62
C SER A 316 -3.37 7.24 12.29
N PHE A 317 -3.36 6.06 12.90
CA PHE A 317 -2.24 5.59 13.71
C PHE A 317 -1.01 5.26 12.86
N ALA A 318 -1.21 4.72 11.66
CA ALA A 318 -0.11 4.42 10.74
C ALA A 318 0.58 5.68 10.22
N TRP A 319 -0.16 6.79 10.11
CA TRP A 319 0.35 8.07 9.61
C TRP A 319 0.70 9.07 10.72
N THR A 320 0.61 8.66 11.99
CA THR A 320 0.90 9.52 13.17
C THR A 320 -0.11 10.66 13.36
N ASN A 321 -1.35 10.46 12.91
CA ASN A 321 -2.47 11.36 13.12
C ASN A 321 -3.39 10.78 14.20
N THR A 322 -4.30 11.57 14.75
CA THR A 322 -5.38 11.03 15.61
C THR A 322 -6.60 10.64 14.79
N THR A 323 -7.60 10.07 15.47
CA THR A 323 -8.94 9.87 14.92
C THR A 323 -9.76 11.16 14.82
N SER A 324 -9.25 12.32 15.26
CA SER A 324 -9.91 13.62 15.17
C SER A 324 -10.08 14.08 13.71
N PRO A 325 -11.13 14.85 13.37
CA PRO A 325 -11.28 15.44 12.04
C PRO A 325 -10.26 16.55 11.73
N LYS A 326 -9.61 17.14 12.74
CA LYS A 326 -8.67 18.28 12.58
C LYS A 326 -7.23 17.85 12.25
N ILE A 327 -7.07 16.94 11.29
CA ILE A 327 -5.78 16.29 11.00
C ILE A 327 -4.71 17.30 10.59
N SER A 328 -5.04 18.25 9.73
CA SER A 328 -4.09 19.24 9.21
C SER A 328 -3.52 20.12 10.32
N GLU A 329 -4.36 20.57 11.26
CA GLU A 329 -3.96 21.38 12.41
C GLU A 329 -3.06 20.57 13.36
N GLN A 330 -3.48 19.35 13.72
CA GLN A 330 -2.69 18.46 14.58
C GLN A 330 -1.32 18.17 13.98
N ARG A 331 -1.28 17.95 12.66
CA ARG A 331 -0.05 17.69 11.93
C ARG A 331 0.85 18.93 11.92
N ALA A 332 0.30 20.13 11.73
CA ALA A 332 1.07 21.37 11.81
C ALA A 332 1.71 21.54 13.20
N THR A 333 0.92 21.39 14.27
CA THR A 333 1.41 21.47 15.66
C THR A 333 2.50 20.44 15.96
N LEU A 334 2.34 19.21 15.47
CA LEU A 334 3.38 18.19 15.59
C LEU A 334 4.66 18.55 14.82
N CYS A 335 4.53 19.05 13.60
CA CYS A 335 5.67 19.48 12.78
C CYS A 335 6.44 20.63 13.42
N GLU A 336 5.75 21.55 14.11
CA GLU A 336 6.37 22.64 14.87
C GLU A 336 7.06 22.15 16.15
N SER A 337 6.41 21.24 16.88
CA SER A 337 6.91 20.72 18.16
C SER A 337 8.05 19.71 17.99
N TYR A 338 7.98 18.92 16.91
CA TYR A 338 8.87 17.78 16.62
C TYR A 338 9.49 17.80 15.22
N PRO A 339 10.06 18.91 14.71
CA PRO A 339 10.53 19.02 13.32
C PRO A 339 11.60 18.01 12.89
N LEU A 340 12.41 17.47 13.81
CA LEU A 340 13.44 16.48 13.48
C LEU A 340 12.88 15.06 13.42
N LEU A 341 11.78 14.79 14.12
CA LEU A 341 11.16 13.46 14.23
C LEU A 341 10.00 13.27 13.25
N MET A 342 9.31 14.35 12.87
CA MET A 342 8.17 14.27 11.97
C MET A 342 8.59 13.88 10.55
N ARG A 343 7.76 13.02 9.94
CA ARG A 343 7.93 12.52 8.58
C ARG A 343 6.61 12.59 7.84
N GLU A 344 6.68 12.57 6.51
CA GLU A 344 5.48 12.47 5.65
C GLU A 344 4.68 11.19 6.00
N PRO A 345 3.33 11.20 5.87
CA PRO A 345 2.48 10.09 6.29
C PRO A 345 2.94 8.72 5.76
N TRP A 346 3.28 8.66 4.48
CA TRP A 346 3.78 7.45 3.83
C TRP A 346 5.14 7.00 4.36
N HIS A 347 6.04 7.95 4.68
CA HIS A 347 7.33 7.62 5.30
C HIS A 347 7.15 7.07 6.71
N ALA A 348 6.19 7.62 7.48
CA ALA A 348 5.83 7.10 8.79
C ALA A 348 5.26 5.67 8.68
N SER A 349 4.33 5.43 7.76
CA SER A 349 3.76 4.11 7.50
C SER A 349 4.84 3.08 7.10
N ARG A 350 5.74 3.41 6.16
CA ARG A 350 6.86 2.54 5.77
C ARG A 350 7.83 2.24 6.92
N SER A 351 8.03 3.19 7.83
CA SER A 351 8.85 2.94 9.02
C SER A 351 8.24 1.89 9.96
N LEU A 352 6.91 1.73 9.98
CA LEU A 352 6.24 0.66 10.74
C LEU A 352 6.62 -0.71 10.18
N HIS A 353 6.68 -0.80 8.86
CA HIS A 353 7.03 -2.03 8.15
C HIS A 353 8.49 -2.45 8.35
N TYR A 354 9.43 -1.51 8.52
CA TYR A 354 10.83 -1.80 8.88
C TYR A 354 10.94 -2.62 10.18
N HIS A 355 10.10 -2.34 11.18
CA HIS A 355 10.19 -3.05 12.46
C HIS A 355 9.76 -4.50 12.38
N VAL A 356 8.89 -4.83 11.42
CA VAL A 356 8.46 -6.22 11.21
C VAL A 356 9.66 -7.08 10.76
N THR A 357 10.51 -6.53 9.90
CA THR A 357 11.68 -7.21 9.30
C THR A 357 12.94 -7.16 10.18
N ASP A 358 13.18 -6.06 10.91
CA ASP A 358 14.38 -5.85 11.76
C ASP A 358 14.29 -6.57 13.12
N TYR A 359 13.07 -6.77 13.66
CA TYR A 359 12.85 -7.41 14.96
C TYR A 359 13.26 -8.89 15.01
N GLN A 360 13.44 -9.53 13.85
CA GLN A 360 13.83 -10.95 13.75
C GLN A 360 15.34 -11.21 13.87
N ASP A 361 16.19 -10.18 13.79
CA ASP A 361 17.66 -10.35 13.77
C ASP A 361 18.34 -10.26 15.15
N SER A 362 17.61 -9.89 16.21
CA SER A 362 18.25 -9.78 17.52
C SER A 362 18.22 -11.12 18.24
N GLU A 363 19.36 -11.82 18.25
CA GLU A 363 19.68 -12.95 19.14
C GLU A 363 19.42 -12.65 20.63
N THR A 364 19.17 -11.38 20.98
CA THR A 364 18.94 -10.89 22.34
C THR A 364 17.54 -10.30 22.56
N ALA A 365 16.51 -10.63 21.76
CA ALA A 365 15.16 -10.11 21.97
C ALA A 365 14.56 -10.67 23.28
N GLN A 366 14.69 -9.91 24.38
CA GLN A 366 14.24 -10.29 25.73
C GLN A 366 12.71 -10.40 25.94
N ALA A 367 11.91 -10.43 24.89
CA ALA A 367 10.56 -10.99 24.91
C ALA A 367 10.11 -11.14 23.46
N PRO A 368 9.76 -12.34 22.96
CA PRO A 368 9.25 -12.49 21.61
C PRO A 368 7.79 -12.04 21.61
N VAL A 369 7.46 -10.96 20.89
CA VAL A 369 6.13 -10.93 20.28
C VAL A 369 6.12 -12.13 19.31
N PRO A 370 5.24 -13.12 19.50
CA PRO A 370 5.22 -14.27 18.60
C PRO A 370 5.07 -13.82 17.16
N GLN A 371 5.85 -14.42 16.25
CA GLN A 371 5.86 -14.06 14.83
C GLN A 371 4.45 -14.09 14.21
N HIS A 372 3.59 -15.00 14.69
CA HIS A 372 2.20 -15.10 14.26
C HIS A 372 1.37 -13.84 14.55
N LEU A 373 1.55 -13.18 15.71
CA LEU A 373 0.80 -11.95 16.04
C LEU A 373 1.19 -10.79 15.13
N SER A 374 2.47 -10.72 14.80
CA SER A 374 3.02 -9.71 13.88
C SER A 374 2.45 -9.87 12.47
N ALA A 375 2.44 -11.11 11.99
CA ALA A 375 1.87 -11.47 10.69
C ALA A 375 0.36 -11.25 10.64
N GLN A 376 -0.37 -11.61 11.71
CA GLN A 376 -1.81 -11.39 11.81
C GLN A 376 -2.15 -9.90 11.81
N ALA A 377 -1.47 -9.09 12.62
CA ALA A 377 -1.68 -7.64 12.65
C ALA A 377 -1.36 -6.98 11.31
N PHE A 378 -0.30 -7.43 10.62
CA PHE A 378 0.02 -6.97 9.26
C PHE A 378 -1.07 -7.35 8.25
N ARG A 379 -1.59 -8.59 8.27
CA ARG A 379 -2.71 -9.01 7.41
C ARG A 379 -3.96 -8.18 7.67
N LYS A 380 -4.34 -7.99 8.94
CA LYS A 380 -5.48 -7.16 9.33
C LYS A 380 -5.31 -5.72 8.83
N PHE A 381 -4.11 -5.15 8.99
CA PHE A 381 -3.78 -3.83 8.45
C PHE A 381 -4.07 -3.75 6.95
N TRP A 382 -3.56 -4.67 6.13
CA TRP A 382 -3.82 -4.62 4.69
C TRP A 382 -5.26 -4.94 4.31
N ASN A 383 -5.93 -5.84 5.03
CA ASN A 383 -7.33 -6.18 4.80
C ASN A 383 -8.24 -4.95 4.87
N HIS A 384 -7.99 -4.08 5.86
CA HIS A 384 -8.78 -2.87 6.05
C HIS A 384 -8.32 -1.67 5.24
N ILE A 385 -7.07 -1.66 4.74
CA ILE A 385 -6.48 -0.49 4.07
C ILE A 385 -6.48 -0.63 2.55
N THR A 386 -5.69 -1.54 1.99
CA THR A 386 -5.52 -1.65 0.52
C THR A 386 -6.40 -2.72 -0.10
N THR A 387 -6.64 -3.83 0.60
CA THR A 387 -7.40 -4.95 0.04
C THR A 387 -8.87 -4.95 0.41
N SER A 388 -9.40 -3.85 0.95
CA SER A 388 -10.83 -3.67 1.22
C SER A 388 -11.64 -3.34 -0.04
N ALA A 389 -12.89 -3.80 -0.10
CA ALA A 389 -13.79 -3.60 -1.22
C ALA A 389 -14.54 -2.27 -1.13
N PRO A 390 -14.70 -1.53 -2.24
CA PRO A 390 -15.70 -0.45 -2.31
C PRO A 390 -17.05 -0.92 -1.77
N PHE A 391 -17.74 -0.05 -1.02
CA PHE A 391 -18.97 -0.40 -0.32
C PHE A 391 -20.03 -0.98 -1.26
N GLU A 392 -20.25 -0.38 -2.42
CA GLU A 392 -21.28 -0.76 -3.38
C GLU A 392 -21.05 -2.19 -3.91
N ILE A 393 -19.78 -2.55 -4.16
CA ILE A 393 -19.42 -3.90 -4.58
C ILE A 393 -19.66 -4.87 -3.44
N HIS A 394 -19.20 -4.55 -2.23
CA HIS A 394 -19.35 -5.43 -1.09
C HIS A 394 -20.82 -5.63 -0.70
N LEU A 395 -21.64 -4.58 -0.77
CA LEU A 395 -23.07 -4.62 -0.53
C LEU A 395 -23.75 -5.58 -1.51
N LEU A 396 -23.42 -5.49 -2.80
CA LEU A 396 -23.93 -6.40 -3.83
C LEU A 396 -23.57 -7.86 -3.51
N ILE A 397 -22.31 -8.14 -3.14
CA ILE A 397 -21.86 -9.48 -2.75
C ILE A 397 -22.67 -10.01 -1.57
N THR A 398 -22.82 -9.21 -0.50
CA THR A 398 -23.55 -9.65 0.71
C THR A 398 -25.04 -9.86 0.47
N ARG A 399 -25.68 -9.06 -0.39
CA ARG A 399 -27.09 -9.28 -0.77
C ARG A 399 -27.26 -10.58 -1.58
N LEU A 400 -26.35 -10.86 -2.50
CA LEU A 400 -26.37 -12.10 -3.28
C LEU A 400 -26.05 -13.34 -2.42
N TYR A 401 -25.23 -13.18 -1.38
CA TYR A 401 -25.03 -14.22 -0.36
C TYR A 401 -26.33 -14.51 0.39
N LYS A 402 -27.05 -13.49 0.87
CA LYS A 402 -28.37 -13.66 1.51
C LYS A 402 -29.40 -14.37 0.63
N LEU A 403 -29.35 -14.12 -0.69
CA LEU A 403 -30.23 -14.75 -1.67
C LEU A 403 -29.78 -16.18 -2.07
N GLY A 404 -28.67 -16.67 -1.52
CA GLY A 404 -28.12 -17.99 -1.82
C GLY A 404 -27.45 -18.12 -3.18
N VAL A 405 -27.23 -17.02 -3.91
CA VAL A 405 -26.51 -17.01 -5.21
C VAL A 405 -25.01 -17.19 -4.97
N ILE A 406 -24.50 -16.52 -3.93
CA ILE A 406 -23.12 -16.63 -3.48
C ILE A 406 -23.08 -17.54 -2.25
N SER A 407 -22.06 -18.39 -2.20
CA SER A 407 -21.76 -19.21 -1.02
C SER A 407 -20.26 -19.38 -0.86
N TRP A 408 -19.84 -20.03 0.22
CA TRP A 408 -18.45 -20.31 0.50
C TRP A 408 -18.23 -21.77 0.88
N THR A 409 -17.03 -22.28 0.65
CA THR A 409 -16.58 -23.57 1.17
C THR A 409 -15.10 -23.50 1.53
N ARG A 410 -14.67 -24.31 2.50
CA ARG A 410 -13.25 -24.42 2.83
C ARG A 410 -12.53 -25.29 1.80
N GLY A 411 -11.42 -24.79 1.26
CA GLY A 411 -10.62 -25.57 0.32
C GLY A 411 -9.42 -24.78 -0.21
N ALA A 412 -8.45 -25.47 -0.79
CA ALA A 412 -7.30 -24.87 -1.43
C ALA A 412 -7.21 -25.24 -2.91
N TYR A 413 -6.36 -24.54 -3.67
CA TYR A 413 -6.22 -24.78 -5.11
C TYR A 413 -5.70 -26.18 -5.43
N GLU A 414 -4.83 -26.72 -4.58
CA GLU A 414 -4.30 -28.08 -4.70
C GLU A 414 -5.34 -29.17 -4.46
N ASP A 415 -6.46 -28.84 -3.80
CA ASP A 415 -7.55 -29.78 -3.52
C ASP A 415 -8.53 -29.88 -4.70
N VAL A 416 -8.44 -28.96 -5.68
CA VAL A 416 -9.33 -28.94 -6.83
C VAL A 416 -8.90 -29.98 -7.85
N VAL A 417 -9.83 -30.84 -8.27
CA VAL A 417 -9.59 -31.89 -9.26
C VAL A 417 -10.48 -31.69 -10.48
N TRP A 418 -9.92 -31.88 -11.68
CA TRP A 418 -10.69 -31.92 -12.91
C TRP A 418 -11.16 -33.35 -13.22
N SER A 419 -12.48 -33.55 -13.33
CA SER A 419 -13.07 -34.82 -13.77
C SER A 419 -13.38 -34.76 -15.26
N SER A 420 -12.58 -35.44 -16.09
CA SER A 420 -12.85 -35.54 -17.53
C SER A 420 -14.16 -36.26 -17.84
N LYS A 421 -14.52 -37.29 -17.05
CA LYS A 421 -15.78 -38.04 -17.23
C LYS A 421 -17.03 -37.18 -16.96
N LYS A 422 -16.99 -36.35 -15.92
CA LYS A 422 -18.11 -35.48 -15.54
C LYS A 422 -18.02 -34.09 -16.19
N THR A 423 -16.90 -33.80 -16.86
CA THR A 423 -16.51 -32.48 -17.36
C THR A 423 -16.72 -31.37 -16.32
N LYS A 424 -16.32 -31.62 -15.07
CA LYS A 424 -16.55 -30.73 -13.92
C LYS A 424 -15.32 -30.64 -13.02
N PHE A 425 -15.22 -29.54 -12.30
CA PHE A 425 -14.30 -29.37 -11.18
C PHE A 425 -14.89 -29.98 -9.93
N LEU A 426 -14.06 -30.67 -9.15
CA LEU A 426 -14.41 -31.26 -7.86
C LEU A 426 -13.58 -30.58 -6.78
N LEU A 427 -14.23 -30.23 -5.67
CA LEU A 427 -13.59 -29.72 -4.46
C LEU A 427 -14.38 -30.25 -3.27
N ASN A 428 -13.74 -31.02 -2.40
CA ASN A 428 -14.43 -31.82 -1.36
C ASN A 428 -15.54 -32.68 -1.99
N ASP A 429 -16.75 -32.66 -1.41
CA ASP A 429 -17.92 -33.37 -1.90
C ASP A 429 -18.74 -32.58 -2.95
N GLU A 430 -18.19 -31.46 -3.44
CA GLU A 430 -18.89 -30.55 -4.33
C GLU A 430 -18.37 -30.59 -5.76
N SER A 431 -19.22 -30.20 -6.70
CA SER A 431 -18.84 -30.09 -8.11
C SER A 431 -19.33 -28.79 -8.75
N ALA A 432 -18.51 -28.25 -9.64
CA ALA A 432 -18.78 -27.02 -10.38
C ALA A 432 -18.50 -27.19 -11.88
N ASP A 433 -19.24 -26.46 -12.71
CA ASP A 433 -19.10 -26.45 -14.16
C ASP A 433 -17.92 -25.58 -14.62
N GLY A 434 -17.53 -24.58 -13.84
CA GLY A 434 -16.36 -23.75 -14.12
C GLY A 434 -15.51 -23.47 -12.88
N LEU A 435 -14.25 -23.13 -13.12
CA LEU A 435 -13.29 -22.69 -12.12
C LEU A 435 -12.65 -21.41 -12.61
N ILE A 436 -12.77 -20.36 -11.81
CA ILE A 436 -11.95 -19.16 -11.92
C ILE A 436 -10.89 -19.26 -10.83
N ALA A 437 -9.62 -19.27 -11.24
CA ALA A 437 -8.48 -19.35 -10.35
C ALA A 437 -7.65 -18.06 -10.50
N PRO A 438 -8.04 -16.96 -9.82
CA PRO A 438 -7.31 -15.71 -9.87
C PRO A 438 -5.83 -15.92 -9.57
N ARG A 439 -4.96 -15.22 -10.31
CA ARG A 439 -3.51 -15.31 -10.09
C ARG A 439 -3.17 -14.86 -8.68
N VAL A 440 -2.25 -15.58 -8.03
CA VAL A 440 -1.83 -15.31 -6.66
C VAL A 440 -0.46 -14.64 -6.62
N LEU A 441 -0.26 -13.78 -5.64
CA LEU A 441 1.04 -13.18 -5.35
C LEU A 441 1.96 -14.25 -4.75
N THR A 442 3.13 -14.49 -5.33
CA THR A 442 4.17 -15.35 -4.77
C THR A 442 5.57 -14.81 -5.02
N GLU A 443 6.46 -14.91 -4.02
CA GLU A 443 7.88 -14.55 -4.18
C GLU A 443 8.56 -15.41 -5.26
N THR A 444 8.06 -16.62 -5.52
CA THR A 444 8.67 -17.54 -6.49
C THR A 444 8.63 -17.05 -7.93
N THR A 445 7.77 -16.07 -8.25
CA THR A 445 7.70 -15.48 -9.60
C THR A 445 8.51 -14.19 -9.75
N ASP A 446 9.09 -13.68 -8.66
CA ASP A 446 9.92 -12.48 -8.67
C ASP A 446 11.41 -12.84 -8.87
N ALA A 447 11.70 -13.54 -9.97
CA ALA A 447 13.05 -14.03 -10.28
C ALA A 447 14.06 -12.87 -10.38
N LEU A 448 13.62 -11.71 -10.88
CA LEU A 448 14.45 -10.53 -11.06
C LEU A 448 14.91 -9.96 -9.71
N SER A 449 14.00 -9.75 -8.76
CA SER A 449 14.39 -9.24 -7.44
C SER A 449 15.19 -10.28 -6.67
N ALA A 450 14.86 -11.57 -6.79
CA ALA A 450 15.64 -12.65 -6.19
C ALA A 450 17.10 -12.63 -6.68
N ASP A 451 17.32 -12.39 -7.97
CA ASP A 451 18.66 -12.31 -8.58
C ASP A 451 19.43 -11.05 -8.12
N ILE A 452 18.78 -9.87 -8.16
CA ILE A 452 19.36 -8.62 -7.62
C ILE A 452 19.80 -8.80 -6.16
N LEU A 453 18.93 -9.38 -5.32
CA LEU A 453 19.21 -9.60 -3.91
C LEU A 453 20.39 -10.56 -3.73
N LYS A 454 20.48 -11.62 -4.53
CA LYS A 454 21.62 -12.56 -4.50
C LYS A 454 22.94 -11.85 -4.80
N GLN A 455 22.95 -10.92 -5.75
CA GLN A 455 24.15 -10.17 -6.15
C GLN A 455 24.55 -9.09 -5.12
N THR A 456 23.64 -8.65 -4.25
CA THR A 456 23.85 -7.53 -3.30
C THR A 456 23.92 -7.98 -1.82
N MET A 457 23.65 -9.26 -1.55
CA MET A 457 23.77 -9.83 -0.20
C MET A 457 25.21 -9.83 0.30
N THR A 458 25.41 -9.31 1.52
CA THR A 458 26.72 -9.35 2.18
C THR A 458 26.85 -10.63 3.02
N SER A 459 28.00 -11.32 2.92
CA SER A 459 28.33 -12.50 3.74
C SER A 459 28.61 -12.16 5.21
N LYS A 460 28.76 -10.87 5.54
CA LYS A 460 29.14 -10.37 6.88
C LYS A 460 27.97 -10.28 7.87
N THR A 461 26.73 -10.50 7.44
CA THR A 461 25.56 -10.56 8.34
C THR A 461 25.17 -12.02 8.56
N THR A 462 24.89 -12.42 9.80
CA THR A 462 24.43 -13.78 10.16
C THR A 462 23.16 -14.21 9.42
N ALA A 463 22.43 -13.26 8.81
CA ALA A 463 21.17 -13.49 8.12
C ALA A 463 21.21 -13.38 6.58
N ARG A 464 22.38 -13.17 5.93
CA ARG A 464 22.50 -12.96 4.45
C ARG A 464 21.45 -11.97 3.91
N LYS A 465 21.46 -10.72 4.38
CA LYS A 465 20.49 -9.69 3.94
C LYS A 465 21.13 -8.72 2.94
N ALA A 466 20.34 -8.26 1.96
CA ALA A 466 20.71 -7.10 1.16
C ALA A 466 20.75 -5.86 2.06
N VAL A 467 21.78 -5.04 1.90
CA VAL A 467 21.93 -3.81 2.69
C VAL A 467 21.46 -2.66 1.83
N TYR A 468 20.32 -2.10 2.20
CA TYR A 468 19.80 -0.91 1.54
C TYR A 468 20.30 0.36 2.23
N GLN A 469 20.63 1.36 1.43
CA GLN A 469 20.94 2.71 1.85
C GLN A 469 19.77 3.67 1.61
N LYS A 470 19.97 4.95 1.94
CA LYS A 470 19.03 6.00 1.60
C LYS A 470 18.75 6.04 0.10
N CYS A 471 17.55 6.50 -0.25
CA CYS A 471 17.04 6.49 -1.62
C CYS A 471 16.80 5.07 -2.17
N ARG A 472 16.68 4.06 -1.30
CA ARG A 472 16.44 2.67 -1.69
C ARG A 472 17.50 2.11 -2.64
N THR A 473 18.72 2.59 -2.47
CA THR A 473 19.88 2.11 -3.20
C THR A 473 20.42 0.85 -2.53
N LEU A 474 20.95 -0.06 -3.34
CA LEU A 474 21.55 -1.30 -2.86
C LEU A 474 23.05 -1.15 -2.68
N LEU A 475 23.61 -1.89 -1.73
CA LEU A 475 25.05 -2.08 -1.61
C LEU A 475 25.48 -3.39 -2.25
N SER A 476 26.60 -3.37 -2.96
CA SER A 476 27.28 -4.58 -3.40
C SER A 476 27.85 -5.34 -2.20
N PRO A 477 28.30 -6.59 -2.38
CA PRO A 477 28.94 -7.37 -1.32
C PRO A 477 30.21 -6.73 -0.76
N SER A 478 30.89 -5.89 -1.54
CA SER A 478 32.05 -5.11 -1.11
C SER A 478 31.69 -3.83 -0.35
N GLY A 479 30.39 -3.52 -0.20
CA GLY A 479 29.88 -2.34 0.51
C GLY A 479 29.80 -1.08 -0.35
N GLN A 480 29.93 -1.21 -1.66
CA GLN A 480 29.85 -0.11 -2.62
C GLN A 480 28.41 0.14 -3.05
N THR A 481 28.01 1.40 -3.20
CA THR A 481 26.64 1.72 -3.66
C THR A 481 26.48 1.35 -5.13
N VAL A 482 25.40 0.63 -5.41
CA VAL A 482 24.99 0.20 -6.75
C VAL A 482 24.04 1.25 -7.32
N HIS A 483 24.16 1.56 -8.60
CA HIS A 483 23.33 2.51 -9.35
C HIS A 483 21.97 1.90 -9.71
N VAL A 484 21.30 1.34 -8.71
CA VAL A 484 19.95 0.76 -8.81
C VAL A 484 19.12 1.35 -7.69
N MET A 485 17.98 1.94 -8.05
CA MET A 485 16.95 2.41 -7.12
C MET A 485 15.75 1.47 -7.22
N GLU A 486 15.38 0.83 -6.11
CA GLU A 486 14.22 -0.05 -6.05
C GLU A 486 13.00 0.70 -5.48
N LEU A 487 11.97 0.97 -6.29
CA LEU A 487 10.81 1.78 -5.86
C LEU A 487 9.79 1.01 -5.00
N GLY A 488 10.05 -0.27 -4.74
CA GLY A 488 9.25 -1.11 -3.87
C GLY A 488 9.59 -2.58 -4.11
N LEU A 489 9.26 -3.41 -3.14
CA LEU A 489 9.26 -4.85 -3.37
C LEU A 489 7.97 -5.19 -4.13
N PRO A 490 8.02 -6.14 -5.07
CA PRO A 490 6.82 -6.75 -5.63
C PRO A 490 5.90 -7.19 -4.49
N GLY A 491 4.58 -7.01 -4.68
CA GLY A 491 3.51 -6.95 -3.66
C GLY A 491 3.35 -8.09 -2.65
N HIS A 492 4.35 -8.94 -2.44
CA HIS A 492 4.41 -10.04 -1.48
C HIS A 492 4.48 -9.62 -0.02
N GLY A 493 4.59 -8.32 0.27
CA GLY A 493 4.43 -7.80 1.63
C GLY A 493 5.17 -8.62 2.67
N GLY A 494 6.39 -9.05 2.35
CA GLY A 494 7.21 -9.89 3.20
C GLY A 494 6.54 -11.02 3.96
N ILE A 495 5.41 -11.61 3.55
CA ILE A 495 4.81 -12.78 4.24
C ILE A 495 4.37 -13.78 3.19
N THR A 496 5.07 -14.91 3.10
CA THR A 496 4.66 -16.07 2.28
C THR A 496 4.31 -17.22 3.22
N ASP A 497 3.11 -17.79 3.09
CA ASP A 497 2.61 -18.88 3.94
C ASP A 497 2.67 -18.63 5.46
N GLY A 498 2.62 -17.35 5.87
CA GLY A 498 2.75 -16.97 7.28
C GLY A 498 4.19 -16.77 7.76
N ILE A 499 5.18 -16.98 6.90
CA ILE A 499 6.60 -16.77 7.16
C ILE A 499 7.03 -15.41 6.62
N LEU A 500 7.67 -14.60 7.48
CA LEU A 500 8.18 -13.30 7.08
C LEU A 500 9.39 -13.46 6.12
N ILE A 501 9.36 -12.83 4.94
CA ILE A 501 10.45 -12.88 3.96
C ILE A 501 11.65 -12.14 4.54
N ARG A 502 12.67 -12.90 4.93
CA ARG A 502 13.89 -12.40 5.60
C ARG A 502 14.83 -11.57 4.70
N ARG A 503 14.52 -11.44 3.41
CA ARG A 503 15.45 -10.91 2.41
C ARG A 503 15.37 -9.40 2.18
N ALA A 504 14.33 -8.74 2.70
CA ALA A 504 14.13 -7.31 2.46
C ALA A 504 14.05 -6.48 3.75
N GLN A 505 14.58 -5.25 3.67
CA GLN A 505 14.73 -4.35 4.82
C GLN A 505 13.43 -3.61 5.18
N TRP A 506 12.52 -3.38 4.22
CA TRP A 506 11.20 -2.77 4.45
C TRP A 506 10.12 -3.59 3.75
N LEU A 507 8.89 -3.58 4.27
CA LEU A 507 7.74 -4.12 3.54
C LEU A 507 7.04 -2.95 2.86
N ASP A 508 7.13 -2.91 1.54
CA ASP A 508 6.38 -1.99 0.70
C ASP A 508 5.56 -2.87 -0.24
N THR A 509 4.24 -2.95 -0.05
CA THR A 509 3.37 -3.69 -0.96
C THR A 509 2.92 -2.74 -2.07
N ASN A 510 2.86 -3.25 -3.31
CA ASN A 510 2.53 -2.50 -4.52
C ASN A 510 3.58 -1.44 -4.90
N SER A 511 4.65 -1.87 -5.58
CA SER A 511 5.64 -0.96 -6.16
C SER A 511 5.03 0.13 -7.05
N TYR A 512 3.82 -0.07 -7.58
CA TYR A 512 3.10 0.93 -8.37
C TYR A 512 2.61 2.12 -7.55
N GLU A 513 1.84 1.88 -6.48
CA GLU A 513 1.35 2.93 -5.58
C GLU A 513 2.52 3.64 -4.89
N SER A 514 3.54 2.85 -4.52
CA SER A 514 4.77 3.39 -3.94
C SER A 514 5.59 4.19 -4.95
N ALA A 515 5.70 3.74 -6.21
CA ALA A 515 6.36 4.51 -7.26
C ALA A 515 5.64 5.84 -7.49
N GLN A 516 4.31 5.86 -7.63
CA GLN A 516 3.56 7.10 -7.83
C GLN A 516 3.80 8.13 -6.71
N GLN A 517 3.81 7.69 -5.46
CA GLN A 517 4.04 8.57 -4.31
C GLN A 517 5.49 9.05 -4.19
N LEU A 518 6.45 8.20 -4.58
CA LEU A 518 7.88 8.48 -4.47
C LEU A 518 8.44 9.27 -5.64
N MET A 519 7.79 9.17 -6.81
CA MET A 519 8.34 9.68 -8.06
C MET A 519 8.78 11.14 -7.99
N PRO A 520 8.04 12.08 -7.35
CA PRO A 520 8.50 13.46 -7.23
C PRO A 520 9.88 13.57 -6.56
N GLY A 521 10.09 12.84 -5.45
CA GLY A 521 11.37 12.83 -4.75
C GLY A 521 12.46 12.07 -5.51
N VAL A 522 12.09 10.98 -6.18
CA VAL A 522 13.00 10.20 -7.04
C VAL A 522 13.51 11.06 -8.20
N VAL A 523 12.63 11.77 -8.90
CA VAL A 523 12.98 12.65 -10.02
C VAL A 523 13.94 13.76 -9.59
N ASP A 524 13.71 14.39 -8.43
CA ASP A 524 14.64 15.39 -7.90
C ASP A 524 16.04 14.79 -7.63
N ILE A 525 16.10 13.57 -7.10
CA ILE A 525 17.38 12.88 -6.88
C ILE A 525 18.03 12.49 -8.20
N VAL A 526 17.28 11.94 -9.16
CA VAL A 526 17.76 11.60 -10.50
C VAL A 526 18.37 12.84 -11.15
N GLY A 527 17.70 14.00 -11.10
CA GLY A 527 18.26 15.25 -11.64
C GLY A 527 19.58 15.67 -10.98
N ILE A 528 19.76 15.41 -9.68
CA ILE A 528 21.03 15.65 -8.99
C ILE A 528 22.10 14.66 -9.48
N ILE A 529 21.76 13.38 -9.58
CA ILE A 529 22.66 12.30 -10.03
C ILE A 529 23.11 12.53 -11.48
N GLU A 530 22.19 12.82 -12.40
CA GLU A 530 22.48 13.19 -13.80
C GLU A 530 23.40 14.41 -13.87
N GLY A 531 23.13 15.44 -13.06
CA GLY A 531 24.00 16.60 -12.95
C GLY A 531 25.42 16.25 -12.50
N MET A 532 25.57 15.27 -11.59
CA MET A 532 26.87 14.79 -11.13
C MET A 532 27.60 13.99 -12.23
N ILE A 533 26.89 13.09 -12.90
CA ILE A 533 27.43 12.26 -13.98
C ILE A 533 27.93 13.12 -15.14
N SER A 534 27.13 14.09 -15.59
CA SER A 534 27.51 15.04 -16.66
C SER A 534 28.72 15.92 -16.32
N GLN A 535 29.11 16.01 -15.04
CA GLN A 535 30.34 16.67 -14.59
C GLN A 535 31.51 15.70 -14.38
N GLY A 536 31.39 14.46 -14.83
CA GLY A 536 32.44 13.44 -14.75
C GLY A 536 32.54 12.77 -13.38
N ILE A 537 31.53 12.87 -12.51
CA ILE A 537 31.53 12.20 -11.21
C ILE A 537 31.14 10.74 -11.41
N SER A 538 32.11 9.84 -11.33
CA SER A 538 31.92 8.40 -11.57
C SER A 538 31.10 7.68 -10.49
N ARG A 539 31.02 8.23 -9.27
CA ARG A 539 30.28 7.66 -8.13
C ARG A 539 29.32 8.69 -7.50
N PRO A 540 28.27 9.09 -8.22
CA PRO A 540 27.37 10.15 -7.80
C PRO A 540 26.61 9.79 -6.50
N PHE A 541 26.26 8.53 -6.29
CA PHE A 541 25.58 8.10 -5.06
C PHE A 541 26.45 8.18 -3.80
N ASP A 542 27.76 7.94 -3.91
CA ASP A 542 28.67 8.09 -2.78
C ASP A 542 28.79 9.56 -2.37
N LEU A 543 28.82 10.46 -3.35
CA LEU A 543 28.81 11.90 -3.09
C LEU A 543 27.47 12.38 -2.54
N LEU A 544 26.36 11.87 -3.08
CA LEU A 544 25.01 12.13 -2.57
C LEU A 544 24.89 11.73 -1.10
N GLN A 545 25.43 10.56 -0.73
CA GLN A 545 25.46 10.07 0.65
C GLN A 545 26.30 10.98 1.55
N LYS A 546 27.46 11.48 1.07
CA LYS A 546 28.25 12.49 1.80
C LYS A 546 27.46 13.78 2.02
N TYR A 547 26.76 14.30 1.00
CA TYR A 547 25.92 15.48 1.16
C TYR A 547 24.79 15.23 2.14
N TYR A 548 24.14 14.07 2.08
CA TYR A 548 23.13 13.68 3.03
C TYR A 548 23.65 13.70 4.48
N GLU A 549 24.84 13.16 4.74
CA GLU A 549 25.43 13.17 6.09
C GLU A 549 25.67 14.59 6.63
N THR A 550 25.94 15.56 5.76
CA THR A 550 26.12 16.97 6.17
C THR A 550 24.81 17.68 6.53
N VAL A 551 23.67 17.23 6.00
CA VAL A 551 22.35 17.84 6.27
C VAL A 551 21.64 17.20 7.46
N LEU A 552 22.21 16.15 8.06
CA LEU A 552 21.67 15.50 9.24
C LEU A 552 21.67 16.45 10.46
N PRO A 553 20.64 16.36 11.32
CA PRO A 553 20.62 17.15 12.54
C PRO A 553 21.75 16.71 13.49
N LYS A 554 22.15 17.62 14.38
CA LYS A 554 23.10 17.27 15.44
C LYS A 554 22.47 16.23 16.36
N ARG A 555 23.27 15.24 16.79
CA ARG A 555 22.83 14.17 17.70
C ARG A 555 22.19 14.69 18.98
N GLN A 556 22.73 15.78 19.54
CA GLN A 556 22.21 16.40 20.77
C GLN A 556 20.83 17.04 20.58
N ASP A 557 20.58 17.68 19.43
CA ASP A 557 19.30 18.31 19.13
C ASP A 557 18.22 17.25 18.91
N PHE A 558 18.55 16.18 18.19
CA PHE A 558 17.70 15.01 18.06
C PHE A 558 17.37 14.37 19.41
N ALA A 559 18.40 14.14 20.25
CA ALA A 559 18.23 13.56 21.59
C ALA A 559 17.35 14.43 22.50
N ARG A 560 17.48 15.76 22.42
CA ARG A 560 16.65 16.69 23.19
C ARG A 560 15.18 16.57 22.80
N GLN A 561 14.89 16.49 21.51
CA GLN A 561 13.52 16.40 21.01
C GLN A 561 12.89 15.05 21.31
N ILE A 562 13.59 13.94 21.10
CA ILE A 562 13.07 12.60 21.38
C ILE A 562 12.79 12.38 22.87
N ASN A 563 13.57 12.98 23.77
CA ASN A 563 13.34 12.88 25.21
C ASN A 563 12.02 13.52 25.67
N LYS A 564 11.48 14.50 24.92
CA LYS A 564 10.16 15.07 25.20
C LYS A 564 9.02 14.04 25.04
N LEU A 565 9.25 12.96 24.28
CA LEU A 565 8.28 11.90 24.04
C LEU A 565 8.17 10.88 25.19
N LYS A 566 8.99 10.99 26.25
CA LYS A 566 8.95 10.08 27.39
C LYS A 566 7.59 10.07 28.10
N MET A 567 7.01 11.25 28.32
CA MET A 567 5.70 11.36 28.99
C MET A 567 4.54 10.90 28.08
N PRO A 568 4.45 11.34 26.80
CA PRO A 568 3.46 10.80 25.87
C PRO A 568 3.49 9.26 25.76
N TYR A 569 4.69 8.67 25.74
CA TYR A 569 4.84 7.22 25.73
C TYR A 569 4.26 6.57 26.99
N HIS A 570 4.55 7.12 28.16
CA HIS A 570 4.05 6.60 29.43
C HIS A 570 2.52 6.71 29.54
N GLN A 571 1.93 7.76 28.97
CA GLN A 571 0.48 7.92 28.94
C GLN A 571 -0.18 6.91 27.99
N LEU A 572 0.44 6.63 26.84
CA LEU A 572 -0.05 5.63 25.89
C LEU A 572 -0.04 4.22 26.49
N THR A 573 1.05 3.84 27.14
CA THR A 573 1.15 2.51 27.76
C THR A 573 0.26 2.37 28.98
N GLU A 574 0.10 3.42 29.80
CA GLU A 574 -0.87 3.45 30.89
C GLU A 574 -2.31 3.31 30.34
N PHE A 575 -2.63 3.96 29.22
CA PHE A 575 -3.92 3.81 28.55
C PHE A 575 -4.18 2.37 28.08
N LEU A 576 -3.21 1.72 27.43
CA LEU A 576 -3.32 0.32 27.00
C LEU A 576 -3.54 -0.64 28.17
N LYS A 577 -2.73 -0.51 29.22
CA LYS A 577 -2.83 -1.35 30.43
C LYS A 577 -4.15 -1.12 31.17
N TYR A 578 -4.58 0.13 31.23
CA TYR A 578 -5.87 0.51 31.80
C TYR A 578 -7.02 -0.14 31.04
N ALA A 579 -7.02 -0.08 29.70
CA ALA A 579 -8.06 -0.69 28.88
C ALA A 579 -8.19 -2.19 29.14
N ARG A 580 -7.07 -2.95 29.15
CA ARG A 580 -7.08 -4.38 29.48
C ARG A 580 -7.66 -4.68 30.86
N LEU A 581 -7.34 -3.83 31.83
CA LEU A 581 -7.83 -4.00 33.19
C LEU A 581 -9.34 -3.70 33.29
N VAL A 582 -9.82 -2.69 32.58
CA VAL A 582 -11.25 -2.33 32.49
C VAL A 582 -12.06 -3.40 31.78
N GLU A 583 -11.53 -3.98 30.69
CA GLU A 583 -12.20 -5.06 29.95
C GLU A 583 -12.49 -6.26 30.86
N GLU A 584 -11.54 -6.62 31.72
CA GLU A 584 -11.67 -7.72 32.68
C GLU A 584 -12.54 -7.36 33.90
N ALA A 585 -12.45 -6.13 34.41
CA ALA A 585 -13.17 -5.70 35.60
C ALA A 585 -14.64 -5.33 35.32
N TYR A 586 -14.91 -4.79 34.12
CA TYR A 586 -16.19 -4.19 33.74
C TYR A 586 -16.56 -4.51 32.28
N PRO A 587 -16.68 -5.78 31.86
CA PRO A 587 -16.92 -6.13 30.45
C PRO A 587 -18.18 -5.48 29.86
N GLY A 588 -19.25 -5.33 30.65
CA GLY A 588 -20.50 -4.66 30.21
C GLY A 588 -20.52 -3.13 30.36
N GLN A 589 -19.47 -2.51 30.93
CA GLN A 589 -19.36 -1.05 31.10
C GLN A 589 -18.02 -0.54 30.57
N PHE A 590 -17.38 -1.29 29.66
CA PHE A 590 -16.04 -0.99 29.17
C PHE A 590 -15.95 0.44 28.62
N ALA A 591 -16.81 0.78 27.67
CA ALA A 591 -16.79 2.08 27.01
C ALA A 591 -17.08 3.23 27.99
N GLU A 592 -18.00 3.04 28.93
CA GLU A 592 -18.30 4.02 29.98
C GLU A 592 -17.07 4.28 30.87
N LYS A 593 -16.46 3.24 31.42
CA LYS A 593 -15.26 3.36 32.26
C LYS A 593 -14.08 3.93 31.48
N MET A 594 -13.93 3.60 30.19
CA MET A 594 -12.91 4.21 29.34
C MET A 594 -13.13 5.71 29.13
N ARG A 595 -14.38 6.16 28.89
CA ARG A 595 -14.72 7.60 28.80
C ARG A 595 -14.46 8.31 30.12
N GLN A 596 -14.83 7.71 31.25
CA GLN A 596 -14.55 8.28 32.58
C GLN A 596 -13.03 8.37 32.86
N GLY A 597 -12.23 7.43 32.35
CA GLY A 597 -10.77 7.38 32.52
C GLY A 597 -9.97 8.04 31.40
N ILE A 598 -10.56 8.98 30.65
CA ILE A 598 -9.89 9.64 29.52
C ILE A 598 -8.66 10.41 29.98
N ASP A 599 -8.76 11.19 31.06
CA ASP A 599 -7.64 11.88 31.69
C ASP A 599 -6.91 10.97 32.70
N ILE A 600 -5.63 11.29 32.91
CA ILE A 600 -4.75 10.48 33.76
C ILE A 600 -5.19 10.46 35.23
N GLY A 601 -5.83 11.52 35.73
CA GLY A 601 -6.30 11.61 37.13
C GLY A 601 -7.46 10.66 37.37
N ASN A 602 -8.49 10.75 36.54
CA ASN A 602 -9.66 9.87 36.62
C ASN A 602 -9.33 8.43 36.30
N ARG A 603 -8.42 8.17 35.36
CA ARG A 603 -7.92 6.83 35.08
C ARG A 603 -7.34 6.17 36.33
N ARG A 604 -6.49 6.90 37.07
CA ARG A 604 -5.89 6.40 38.32
C ARG A 604 -6.94 6.17 39.41
N ARG A 605 -7.98 6.99 39.46
CA ARG A 605 -9.12 6.79 40.37
C ARG A 605 -9.85 5.47 40.06
N ILE A 606 -10.12 5.19 38.79
CA ILE A 606 -10.79 3.93 38.38
C ILE A 606 -9.87 2.72 38.61
N ILE A 607 -8.57 2.85 38.34
CA ILE A 607 -7.60 1.79 38.69
C ILE A 607 -7.64 1.51 40.20
N ALA A 608 -7.73 2.55 41.04
CA ALA A 608 -7.85 2.39 42.49
C ALA A 608 -9.18 1.72 42.91
N GLU A 609 -10.29 2.01 42.22
CA GLU A 609 -11.58 1.32 42.38
C GLU A 609 -11.44 -0.18 42.08
N ILE A 610 -10.87 -0.54 40.92
CA ILE A 610 -10.63 -1.93 40.53
C ILE A 610 -9.70 -2.65 41.53
N LYS A 611 -8.73 -1.94 42.11
CA LYS A 611 -7.83 -2.50 43.14
C LYS A 611 -8.59 -3.02 44.35
N GLN A 612 -9.68 -2.37 44.73
CA GLN A 612 -10.48 -2.75 45.90
C GLN A 612 -11.26 -4.05 45.64
N THR A 613 -11.58 -4.34 44.39
CA THR A 613 -12.34 -5.54 43.96
C THR A 613 -11.48 -6.65 43.37
N ARG A 614 -10.15 -6.49 43.34
CA ARG A 614 -9.19 -7.43 42.69
C ARG A 614 -9.21 -8.88 43.21
N GLY A 615 -9.83 -9.13 44.36
CA GLY A 615 -9.98 -10.46 44.96
C GLY A 615 -11.24 -11.22 44.52
N CYS A 616 -12.15 -10.58 43.77
CA CYS A 616 -13.49 -11.12 43.53
C CYS A 616 -13.52 -12.31 42.55
N HIS A 617 -12.58 -12.41 41.59
CA HIS A 617 -12.48 -13.56 40.70
C HIS A 617 -11.07 -13.78 40.14
N SER A 618 -10.78 -15.02 39.72
CA SER A 618 -9.45 -15.46 39.25
C SER A 618 -8.96 -14.75 37.99
N SER A 619 -9.85 -14.31 37.09
CA SER A 619 -9.51 -13.53 35.89
C SER A 619 -8.96 -12.16 36.25
N LEU A 620 -9.69 -11.40 37.09
CA LEU A 620 -9.28 -10.07 37.54
C LEU A 620 -7.99 -10.10 38.34
N LYS A 621 -7.76 -11.13 39.17
CA LYS A 621 -6.48 -11.32 39.87
C LYS A 621 -5.30 -11.49 38.89
N ARG A 622 -5.49 -12.24 37.80
CA ARG A 622 -4.49 -12.40 36.74
C ARG A 622 -4.27 -11.09 35.96
N ALA A 623 -5.34 -10.38 35.62
CA ALA A 623 -5.28 -9.08 34.95
C ALA A 623 -4.52 -8.04 35.80
N TRP A 624 -4.79 -8.01 37.12
CA TRP A 624 -4.08 -7.14 38.05
C TRP A 624 -2.60 -7.48 38.16
N ALA A 625 -2.25 -8.77 38.28
CA ALA A 625 -0.86 -9.21 38.32
C ALA A 625 -0.11 -8.85 37.01
N ALA A 626 -0.78 -8.96 35.87
CA ALA A 626 -0.24 -8.51 34.58
C ALA A 626 -0.05 -6.99 34.56
N PHE A 627 -1.03 -6.21 35.04
CA PHE A 627 -0.93 -4.76 35.16
C PHE A 627 0.28 -4.33 35.99
N ASP A 628 0.48 -4.91 37.18
CA ASP A 628 1.60 -4.57 38.07
C ASP A 628 2.96 -4.89 37.42
N ARG A 629 3.10 -6.07 36.81
CA ARG A 629 4.31 -6.50 36.09
C ARG A 629 4.61 -5.57 34.90
N ASP A 630 3.58 -5.26 34.10
CA ASP A 630 3.72 -4.45 32.90
C ASP A 630 4.00 -2.98 33.26
N CYS A 631 3.51 -2.49 34.41
CA CYS A 631 3.88 -1.18 34.95
C CYS A 631 5.34 -1.12 35.41
N ALA A 632 5.83 -2.13 36.12
CA ALA A 632 7.21 -2.17 36.63
C ALA A 632 8.27 -2.22 35.52
N SER A 633 7.92 -2.79 34.36
CA SER A 633 8.82 -2.96 33.21
C SER A 633 8.75 -1.82 32.18
N ASP A 634 7.92 -0.81 32.40
CA ASP A 634 7.66 0.22 31.41
C ASP A 634 8.77 1.25 31.30
N ARG A 635 9.53 1.20 30.21
CA ARG A 635 10.63 2.13 29.95
C ARG A 635 10.60 2.60 28.50
N PHE A 636 10.60 3.92 28.35
CA PHE A 636 10.82 4.54 27.04
C PHE A 636 12.31 4.46 26.70
N ILE A 637 12.65 3.58 25.76
CA ILE A 637 13.99 3.49 25.18
C ILE A 637 13.91 4.08 23.78
N PRO A 638 14.41 5.30 23.56
CA PRO A 638 14.30 5.97 22.26
C PRO A 638 15.21 5.35 21.20
N VAL A 639 14.81 5.46 19.95
CA VAL A 639 15.69 5.17 18.80
C VAL A 639 16.85 6.16 18.73
N SER A 640 18.01 5.70 18.25
CA SER A 640 19.12 6.61 17.94
C SER A 640 18.85 7.36 16.63
N LEU A 641 19.49 8.52 16.41
CA LEU A 641 19.42 9.24 15.13
C LEU A 641 19.76 8.32 13.94
N ARG A 642 20.82 7.52 14.07
CA ARG A 642 21.23 6.56 13.03
C ARG A 642 20.14 5.52 12.76
N SER A 643 19.52 4.98 13.81
CA SER A 643 18.41 4.04 13.68
C SER A 643 17.21 4.71 13.03
N PHE A 644 16.87 5.93 13.44
CA PHE A 644 15.76 6.70 12.88
C PHE A 644 15.88 6.96 11.39
N GLU A 645 17.06 7.40 10.95
CA GLU A 645 17.34 7.57 9.53
C GLU A 645 17.34 6.26 8.75
N LYS A 646 17.73 5.13 9.37
CA LYS A 646 17.68 3.80 8.74
C LYS A 646 16.25 3.26 8.60
N MET A 647 15.35 3.58 9.53
CA MET A 647 13.95 3.14 9.49
C MET A 647 13.16 3.79 8.35
N THR A 648 13.64 4.92 7.82
CA THR A 648 13.05 5.63 6.68
C THR A 648 13.94 5.42 5.45
N PRO A 649 13.53 4.72 4.40
CA PRO A 649 14.42 4.47 3.25
C PRO A 649 14.64 5.72 2.40
N ASP A 650 13.68 6.63 2.40
CA ASP A 650 13.60 7.77 1.48
C ASP A 650 14.16 9.05 2.11
N PHE A 651 14.65 9.98 1.28
CA PHE A 651 14.95 11.33 1.73
C PHE A 651 13.66 12.10 2.02
N SER A 652 13.67 12.97 3.03
CA SER A 652 12.59 13.96 3.19
C SER A 652 12.75 15.08 2.16
N ARG A 653 11.65 15.79 1.85
CA ARG A 653 11.70 16.99 0.97
C ARG A 653 12.72 18.03 1.44
N ASP A 654 12.81 18.25 2.76
CA ASP A 654 13.79 19.16 3.34
C ASP A 654 15.24 18.68 3.13
N GLN A 655 15.50 17.37 3.26
CA GLN A 655 16.80 16.78 2.96
C GLN A 655 17.14 16.96 1.47
N ILE A 656 16.21 16.64 0.56
CA ILE A 656 16.39 16.81 -0.90
C ILE A 656 16.71 18.28 -1.23
N LYS A 657 15.93 19.22 -0.70
CA LYS A 657 16.15 20.67 -0.92
C LYS A 657 17.56 21.10 -0.48
N LYS A 658 17.97 20.72 0.73
CA LYS A 658 19.31 21.07 1.25
C LYS A 658 20.44 20.44 0.44
N ILE A 659 20.26 19.18 0.00
CA ILE A 659 21.22 18.51 -0.88
C ILE A 659 21.31 19.24 -2.23
N LYS A 660 20.17 19.62 -2.82
CA LYS A 660 20.10 20.40 -4.06
C LYS A 660 20.84 21.73 -3.94
N ASP A 661 20.67 22.44 -2.83
CA ASP A 661 21.39 23.69 -2.55
C ASP A 661 22.91 23.49 -2.41
N ILE A 662 23.34 22.39 -1.76
CA ILE A 662 24.75 22.03 -1.66
C ILE A 662 25.32 21.73 -3.04
N TRP A 663 24.62 20.91 -3.82
CA TRP A 663 25.02 20.54 -5.17
C TRP A 663 25.12 21.75 -6.09
N ALA A 664 24.11 22.61 -6.12
CA ALA A 664 24.09 23.81 -6.96
C ALA A 664 25.30 24.74 -6.69
N ARG A 665 25.70 24.89 -5.42
CA ARG A 665 26.92 25.63 -5.06
C ARG A 665 28.18 24.91 -5.54
N ALA A 666 28.28 23.61 -5.30
CA ALA A 666 29.44 22.81 -5.71
C ALA A 666 29.63 22.80 -7.24
N SER A 667 28.55 22.64 -8.01
CA SER A 667 28.58 22.64 -9.48
C SER A 667 29.00 23.98 -10.07
N ASN A 668 28.62 25.10 -9.45
CA ASN A 668 29.06 26.43 -9.89
C ASN A 668 30.57 26.63 -9.67
N HIS A 669 31.12 26.05 -8.60
CA HIS A 669 32.57 26.04 -8.37
C HIS A 669 33.31 25.16 -9.38
N LEU A 670 32.76 24.01 -9.75
CA LEU A 670 33.31 23.16 -10.80
C LEU A 670 33.34 23.87 -12.16
N LYS A 671 32.23 24.54 -12.55
CA LYS A 671 32.14 25.33 -13.79
C LYS A 671 33.10 26.54 -13.84
N SER A 672 33.34 27.19 -12.69
CA SER A 672 34.26 28.34 -12.59
C SER A 672 35.74 27.95 -12.52
N THR A 673 36.04 26.69 -12.21
CA THR A 673 37.43 26.16 -12.24
C THR A 673 37.80 25.60 -13.61
N THR A 674 36.85 25.06 -14.38
CA THR A 674 37.08 24.60 -15.76
C THR A 674 37.11 25.71 -16.81
N THR A 675 36.65 26.94 -16.49
CA THR A 675 36.70 28.10 -17.40
C THR A 675 38.02 28.89 -17.34
N LYS A 676 39.01 28.45 -16.57
CA LYS A 676 40.39 28.98 -16.67
C LYS A 676 41.18 28.13 -17.69
N PRO A 677 41.82 28.76 -18.69
CA PRO A 677 42.51 28.01 -19.74
C PRO A 677 43.68 27.22 -19.15
N HIS A 678 43.84 26.01 -19.68
CA HIS A 678 44.83 24.99 -19.37
C HIS A 678 46.10 25.43 -18.63
N ARG A 679 46.33 24.81 -17.47
CA ARG A 679 47.67 24.31 -17.09
C ARG A 679 47.56 23.08 -16.19
N ASN A 680 47.90 21.95 -16.79
CA ASN A 680 48.36 20.66 -16.26
C ASN A 680 47.56 19.89 -15.20
N HIS A 681 47.52 18.58 -15.48
CA HIS A 681 46.88 17.48 -14.78
C HIS A 681 47.35 17.22 -13.34
N GLN A 682 46.50 16.45 -12.66
CA GLN A 682 46.71 15.70 -11.41
C GLN A 682 46.64 16.49 -10.10
N GLN A 683 45.41 16.72 -9.61
CA GLN A 683 44.99 16.51 -8.21
C GLN A 683 43.55 17.02 -8.02
N ILE A 684 42.55 16.18 -8.27
CA ILE A 684 41.17 16.47 -7.86
C ILE A 684 40.72 15.35 -6.94
N ASP A 685 41.22 15.35 -5.71
CA ASP A 685 40.61 14.52 -4.65
C ASP A 685 40.67 15.14 -3.24
N GLN A 686 41.21 16.37 -3.09
CA GLN A 686 41.33 17.03 -1.77
C GLN A 686 40.65 18.40 -1.67
N GLY A 687 40.28 19.04 -2.79
CA GLY A 687 39.70 20.40 -2.79
C GLY A 687 38.30 20.48 -2.18
N THR A 688 37.45 19.48 -2.45
CA THR A 688 36.04 19.47 -2.02
C THR A 688 35.88 19.29 -0.51
N LEU A 689 36.83 18.62 0.16
CA LEU A 689 36.77 18.34 1.60
C LEU A 689 37.09 19.57 2.48
N LYS A 690 37.89 20.53 2.00
CA LYS A 690 38.27 21.72 2.79
C LYS A 690 37.16 22.78 2.89
N MET A 691 36.24 22.86 1.92
CA MET A 691 35.14 23.85 1.98
C MET A 691 33.98 23.42 2.91
N ILE A 692 33.85 22.12 3.21
CA ILE A 692 32.78 21.58 4.07
C ILE A 692 32.92 22.09 5.52
N SER A 693 34.10 22.52 5.97
CA SER A 693 34.30 23.05 7.33
C SER A 693 33.91 24.53 7.50
N GLN A 694 33.68 25.29 6.42
CA GLN A 694 33.44 26.75 6.49
C GLN A 694 31.97 27.18 6.34
N ALA A 695 31.04 26.28 5.98
CA ALA A 695 29.62 26.60 5.81
C ALA A 695 28.79 26.64 7.13
N ARG A 696 29.43 26.83 8.29
CA ARG A 696 28.77 26.97 9.60
C ARG A 696 28.65 28.44 10.03
N THR A 697 28.00 29.29 9.24
CA THR A 697 27.53 30.59 9.72
C THR A 697 26.14 30.92 9.17
N LYS A 698 25.27 31.38 10.09
CA LYS A 698 23.81 31.54 10.02
C LYS A 698 23.27 32.25 8.76
N PRO A 699 22.07 31.90 8.25
CA PRO A 699 21.23 32.86 7.55
C PRO A 699 20.16 33.47 8.47
N ALA A 700 19.97 34.78 8.34
CA ALA A 700 18.85 35.56 8.90
C ALA A 700 17.53 35.24 8.15
N PRO A 701 16.35 35.50 8.75
CA PRO A 701 15.08 35.15 8.13
C PRO A 701 14.68 36.17 7.05
N ILE A 702 14.28 35.68 5.88
CA ILE A 702 13.62 36.47 4.85
C ILE A 702 12.17 36.00 4.76
N SER A 703 11.25 36.94 4.97
CA SER A 703 9.81 36.81 4.76
C SER A 703 9.47 37.16 3.32
N PHE A 704 8.61 36.37 2.66
CA PHE A 704 7.93 36.82 1.44
C PHE A 704 6.51 36.23 1.31
N ASN A 705 5.54 37.15 1.35
CA ASN A 705 4.20 37.01 0.79
C ASN A 705 4.23 37.42 -0.69
N SER A 706 3.72 36.57 -1.57
CA SER A 706 2.82 36.93 -2.70
C SER A 706 2.76 35.78 -3.72
N ILE A 707 1.57 35.22 -3.91
CA ILE A 707 1.22 34.31 -5.02
C ILE A 707 0.20 35.07 -5.87
N GLN A 708 0.50 35.31 -7.14
CA GLN A 708 -0.49 35.73 -8.13
C GLN A 708 -1.09 34.49 -8.81
N ARG A 709 -2.43 34.43 -8.83
CA ARG A 709 -3.25 33.40 -9.52
C ARG A 709 -3.29 33.70 -11.02
N ILE A 710 -3.27 32.65 -11.85
CA ILE A 710 -3.58 32.68 -13.28
C ILE A 710 -5.05 32.21 -13.46
N PRO A 711 -5.87 32.83 -14.35
CA PRO A 711 -7.31 32.55 -14.43
C PRO A 711 -7.64 31.24 -15.16
N GLU A 712 -8.71 30.61 -14.69
CA GLU A 712 -9.43 29.51 -15.33
C GLU A 712 -10.19 30.07 -16.55
N ASP A 713 -9.72 29.78 -17.77
CA ASP A 713 -10.55 29.60 -18.98
C ASP A 713 -9.66 29.68 -20.23
N THR A 714 -9.18 28.53 -20.72
CA THR A 714 -8.70 28.44 -22.10
C THR A 714 -8.99 27.04 -22.64
N LYS A 715 -9.97 26.93 -23.54
CA LYS A 715 -10.28 25.70 -24.29
C LYS A 715 -9.51 25.74 -25.62
N TYR A 716 -8.84 24.65 -25.96
CA TYR A 716 -8.30 24.43 -27.31
C TYR A 716 -8.97 23.20 -27.93
N GLU A 717 -9.39 23.36 -29.18
CA GLU A 717 -9.92 22.31 -30.04
C GLU A 717 -8.81 21.92 -31.03
N ILE A 718 -8.51 20.62 -31.16
CA ILE A 718 -7.45 20.14 -32.07
C ILE A 718 -8.04 19.10 -33.03
N THR A 719 -7.97 19.41 -34.32
CA THR A 719 -8.28 18.51 -35.44
C THR A 719 -7.02 17.76 -35.84
N THR A 720 -7.12 16.43 -35.99
CA THR A 720 -5.98 15.57 -36.35
C THR A 720 -5.89 15.38 -37.86
N THR A 721 -4.70 15.47 -38.45
CA THR A 721 -4.44 14.99 -39.82
C THR A 721 -3.15 14.17 -39.81
N THR A 722 -3.26 12.92 -40.26
CA THR A 722 -2.17 11.94 -40.28
C THR A 722 -1.45 11.98 -41.64
N ARG A 723 -0.12 12.02 -41.63
CA ARG A 723 0.70 11.59 -42.78
C ARG A 723 1.92 10.79 -42.30
N VAL A 724 2.23 9.76 -43.07
CA VAL A 724 3.21 8.69 -42.83
C VAL A 724 4.43 8.87 -43.76
N LEU A 725 5.56 8.24 -43.39
CA LEU A 725 6.76 7.85 -44.18
C LEU A 725 7.94 8.84 -44.16
N MET A 726 9.24 8.47 -44.08
CA MET A 726 10.03 7.21 -43.97
C MET A 726 11.47 7.56 -43.50
N GLU A 727 12.12 6.57 -42.86
CA GLU A 727 13.56 6.16 -42.84
C GLU A 727 14.74 7.15 -42.72
N GLY A 728 15.75 6.72 -41.93
CA GLY A 728 17.14 7.17 -41.96
C GLY A 728 17.94 6.75 -40.71
N GLU A 729 18.90 5.83 -40.87
CA GLU A 729 19.88 5.36 -39.86
C GLU A 729 20.94 6.44 -39.53
N GLU A 730 21.48 6.46 -38.30
CA GLU A 730 22.93 6.44 -38.00
C GLU A 730 23.21 6.41 -36.48
N ASP A 731 24.30 5.73 -36.11
CA ASP A 731 24.81 5.45 -34.76
C ASP A 731 25.48 6.67 -34.10
N GLU A 732 25.07 7.03 -32.88
CA GLU A 732 25.93 7.72 -31.89
C GLU A 732 25.62 7.25 -30.45
N GLU A 733 26.67 7.12 -29.63
CA GLU A 733 26.61 6.78 -28.20
C GLU A 733 25.87 7.87 -27.39
N GLU A 734 24.55 7.74 -27.25
CA GLU A 734 23.76 8.62 -26.38
C GLU A 734 23.75 8.16 -24.91
N GLU A 735 23.87 9.14 -24.00
CA GLU A 735 23.52 9.02 -22.58
C GLU A 735 22.03 8.63 -22.45
N LYS A 736 21.78 7.38 -22.05
CA LYS A 736 20.42 6.83 -21.91
C LYS A 736 20.05 6.63 -20.45
N VAL A 737 19.13 7.47 -19.96
CA VAL A 737 18.40 7.23 -18.71
C VAL A 737 17.18 6.39 -19.03
N ALA A 738 17.16 5.12 -18.60
CA ALA A 738 15.99 4.27 -18.75
C ALA A 738 15.09 4.37 -17.50
N VAL A 739 13.89 4.91 -17.69
CA VAL A 739 12.78 4.77 -16.75
C VAL A 739 11.84 3.70 -17.32
N MET A 740 11.89 2.49 -16.77
CA MET A 740 10.99 1.42 -17.19
C MET A 740 9.73 1.45 -16.30
N VAL A 741 8.63 1.93 -16.87
CA VAL A 741 7.28 1.77 -16.32
C VAL A 741 6.70 0.52 -16.98
N VAL A 742 6.49 -0.55 -16.20
CA VAL A 742 5.81 -1.78 -16.65
C VAL A 742 4.38 -1.79 -16.12
#